data_AF-A0A956BLP8-F1
#
_entry.id   AF-A0A956BLP8-F1
#
_cell.length_a   1.000
_cell.length_b   1.000
_cell.length_c   1.000
_cell.angle_alpha   90.00
_cell.angle_beta   90.00
_cell.angle_gamma   90.00
#
_symmetry.space_group_name_H-M   'P 1'
#
loop_
_entity.id
_entity.type
_entity.pdbx_description
1 polymer ?
#
loop_
_entity_poly.entity_id
_entity_poly.type
_entity_poly.pdbx_seq_one_letter_code
_entity_poly.pdbx_strand_id
1 'polypeptide(L)'
;MAEERPAGVPEGAWVNGNEWELGERDSQGRFQGIVRWWRMDGTLCCRTEHVDGRPHGTFQRFHPNGEISREGTFDNGSIVGIERFHRSTAATTEYFAVYSADRRVWTAVNDHTRGVRTFLDKKGQPCDQKGRPVEPEPVVVEGPAWWAAPPASTATLPEVPEPAACELLDGVFFTPALRRLIRPRRDGVRTPVRPLPDLDTAWAALREALWACDTVRLAHERAKDDTARSTLWSLRISDDGRERALGERIFAVDARVGSEDEDVLLLERLLERYSGALVAGNLGDLTYARAADFLVASLGLPEACRRALLGIRDELPYQRMAYFERLRELLAIAEADVYTAAREAVEAGYEEAVGRARQKSYVGRTPAHIAWAASFLLPVGRSEDPLARRLHDIALKACVGRGFGNDELNAGGLASTDLAGLARFRAVNDRVRHEFFAGGVYLAGVLDQARGEAVEAIAAMKVSYPFEDSEVYNGCWLFLLAHFDDDRALPPMVGEHALGRRWGLEALALARQVRGEAVDVWLAANAPDLVEAVRSAAPLTLGQSAEPVLDGTPSAYLPPPVVRAEVVPTRIAVPDGVDWREAADGYEAQAPTWDGVALGALDTSGQDAWMAHRERWALPTAAGDLAHAPERFLDRLLALGVDPQGHHRWGLGAALVRWGTRVVPFLRALLDLDLSSYVPFALPFGSTVLFAPLALGFAGKAQRVPCRAWITRHPRHAWAGALDGLEGDRKLADASGQVLRYLAGIGHRDAILVDAAAIGVADTVRGLLDDDWLLAPKAKRPK
;
A
#
# COMPACT_ATOMS: atom_id res chain seq x y z
N MET A 1 -27.23 5.26 -45.64
CA MET A 1 -26.41 5.77 -46.76
C MET A 1 -25.00 5.30 -46.49
N ALA A 2 -24.31 4.67 -47.46
CA ALA A 2 -22.92 4.28 -47.26
C ALA A 2 -22.10 5.55 -47.06
N GLU A 3 -21.41 5.68 -45.93
CA GLU A 3 -20.51 6.79 -45.67
C GLU A 3 -19.41 6.80 -46.72
N GLU A 4 -19.25 7.91 -47.42
CA GLU A 4 -18.25 8.06 -48.47
C GLU A 4 -16.85 8.02 -47.85
N ARG A 5 -15.99 7.10 -48.32
CA ARG A 5 -14.64 6.90 -47.79
C ARG A 5 -13.80 8.19 -48.00
N PRO A 6 -13.27 8.80 -46.93
CA PRO A 6 -12.46 10.03 -47.03
C PRO A 6 -11.16 9.82 -47.81
N ALA A 7 -10.65 10.87 -48.44
CA ALA A 7 -9.45 10.82 -49.29
C ALA A 7 -8.17 10.32 -48.56
N GLY A 8 -8.08 10.49 -47.23
CA GLY A 8 -6.95 10.04 -46.42
C GLY A 8 -6.98 8.56 -46.02
N VAL A 9 -8.07 7.85 -46.29
CA VAL A 9 -8.26 6.43 -45.93
C VAL A 9 -7.92 5.55 -47.14
N PRO A 10 -7.02 4.55 -47.02
CA PRO A 10 -6.68 3.67 -48.13
C PRO A 10 -7.85 2.84 -48.67
N GLU A 11 -7.74 2.42 -49.94
CA GLU A 11 -8.66 1.44 -50.53
C GLU A 11 -8.53 0.09 -49.80
N GLY A 12 -9.66 -0.53 -49.45
CA GLY A 12 -9.71 -1.77 -48.68
C GLY A 12 -9.87 -1.60 -47.16
N ALA A 13 -9.75 -0.38 -46.61
CA ALA A 13 -10.12 -0.12 -45.22
C ALA A 13 -11.64 -0.15 -45.04
N TRP A 14 -12.11 -0.58 -43.87
CA TRP A 14 -13.54 -0.57 -43.52
C TRP A 14 -13.79 0.13 -42.18
N VAL A 15 -15.03 0.59 -42.00
CA VAL A 15 -15.44 1.28 -40.77
C VAL A 15 -15.64 0.27 -39.64
N ASN A 16 -15.01 0.52 -38.50
CA ASN A 16 -15.20 -0.19 -37.25
C ASN A 16 -15.47 0.84 -36.13
N GLY A 17 -16.74 0.97 -35.72
CA GLY A 17 -17.15 2.03 -34.81
C GLY A 17 -17.00 3.41 -35.45
N ASN A 18 -16.17 4.27 -34.86
CA ASN A 18 -15.90 5.64 -35.32
C ASN A 18 -14.51 5.81 -35.97
N GLU A 19 -13.87 4.71 -36.35
CA GLU A 19 -12.55 4.70 -37.02
C GLU A 19 -12.60 3.77 -38.24
N TRP A 20 -11.80 4.06 -39.27
CA TRP A 20 -11.52 3.16 -40.37
C TRP A 20 -10.32 2.28 -40.00
N GLU A 21 -10.37 0.99 -40.31
CA GLU A 21 -9.29 0.03 -40.01
C GLU A 21 -8.79 -0.70 -41.26
N LEU A 22 -7.49 -0.97 -41.31
CA LEU A 22 -6.85 -1.79 -42.35
C LEU A 22 -5.62 -2.51 -41.79
N GLY A 23 -5.52 -3.80 -42.08
CA GLY A 23 -4.38 -4.65 -41.74
C GLY A 23 -4.47 -6.00 -42.46
N GLU A 24 -3.35 -6.70 -42.57
CA GLU A 24 -3.32 -8.06 -43.13
C GLU A 24 -4.02 -9.03 -42.19
N ARG A 25 -4.73 -10.02 -42.74
CA ARG A 25 -5.47 -11.03 -41.97
C ARG A 25 -5.09 -12.43 -42.43
N ASP A 26 -5.03 -13.37 -41.49
CA ASP A 26 -4.82 -14.79 -41.78
C ASP A 26 -6.10 -15.49 -42.29
N SER A 27 -6.02 -16.79 -42.60
CA SER A 27 -7.15 -17.58 -43.09
C SER A 27 -8.30 -17.74 -42.10
N GLN A 28 -8.10 -17.37 -40.83
CA GLN A 28 -9.12 -17.33 -39.79
C GLN A 28 -9.68 -15.91 -39.58
N GLY A 29 -9.24 -14.94 -40.39
CA GLY A 29 -9.66 -13.55 -40.32
C GLY A 29 -8.98 -12.75 -39.20
N ARG A 30 -7.92 -13.27 -38.56
CA ARG A 30 -7.22 -12.59 -37.45
C ARG A 30 -6.13 -11.68 -38.02
N PHE A 31 -5.95 -10.49 -37.43
CA PHE A 31 -4.91 -9.56 -37.87
C PHE A 31 -3.49 -10.10 -37.66
N GLN A 32 -2.63 -9.84 -38.63
CA GLN A 32 -1.19 -10.13 -38.61
C GLN A 32 -0.39 -8.91 -39.10
N GLY A 33 0.76 -8.64 -38.49
CA GLY A 33 1.61 -7.52 -38.86
C GLY A 33 1.04 -6.15 -38.50
N ILE A 34 1.39 -5.11 -39.26
CA ILE A 34 1.03 -3.72 -38.93
C ILE A 34 -0.41 -3.42 -39.32
N VAL A 35 -1.24 -3.16 -38.32
CA VAL A 35 -2.61 -2.66 -38.46
C VAL A 35 -2.62 -1.14 -38.25
N ARG A 36 -3.43 -0.43 -39.03
CA ARG A 36 -3.59 1.02 -39.01
C ARG A 36 -5.05 1.41 -38.86
N TRP A 37 -5.27 2.52 -38.17
CA TRP A 37 -6.58 3.14 -38.01
C TRP A 37 -6.55 4.61 -38.42
N TRP A 38 -7.64 5.05 -39.03
CA TRP A 38 -7.87 6.44 -39.44
C TRP A 38 -9.17 6.94 -38.82
N ARG A 39 -9.22 8.23 -38.51
CA ARG A 39 -10.46 8.90 -38.08
C ARG A 39 -11.43 9.01 -39.24
N MET A 40 -12.67 9.38 -38.93
CA MET A 40 -13.71 9.64 -39.93
C MET A 40 -13.36 10.78 -40.91
N ASP A 41 -12.42 11.66 -40.58
CA ASP A 41 -11.92 12.71 -41.50
C ASP A 41 -10.78 12.22 -42.42
N GLY A 42 -10.34 10.97 -42.26
CA GLY A 42 -9.25 10.36 -43.01
C GLY A 42 -7.85 10.58 -42.46
N THR A 43 -7.69 11.25 -41.30
CA THR A 43 -6.38 11.40 -40.65
C THR A 43 -5.98 10.11 -39.91
N LEU A 44 -4.72 9.71 -40.00
CA LEU A 44 -4.20 8.55 -39.27
C LEU A 44 -4.29 8.80 -37.75
N CYS A 45 -4.89 7.87 -36.99
CA CYS A 45 -5.00 7.99 -35.53
C CYS A 45 -4.20 6.93 -34.78
N CYS A 46 -3.95 5.75 -35.37
CA CYS A 46 -3.24 4.68 -34.69
C CYS A 46 -2.48 3.77 -35.67
N ARG A 47 -1.34 3.25 -35.23
CA ARG A 47 -0.67 2.09 -35.83
C ARG A 47 -0.15 1.18 -34.74
N THR A 48 -0.32 -0.13 -34.91
CA THR A 48 0.22 -1.13 -33.99
C THR A 48 0.49 -2.44 -34.72
N GLU A 49 1.47 -3.18 -34.25
CA GLU A 49 1.72 -4.55 -34.72
C GLU A 49 0.75 -5.53 -34.05
N HIS A 50 0.40 -6.61 -34.76
CA HIS A 50 -0.46 -7.69 -34.31
C HIS A 50 0.19 -9.04 -34.62
N VAL A 51 0.07 -9.97 -33.67
CA VAL A 51 0.45 -11.39 -33.84
C VAL A 51 -0.72 -12.23 -33.35
N ASP A 52 -1.19 -13.17 -34.19
CA ASP A 52 -2.33 -14.05 -33.91
C ASP A 52 -3.62 -13.32 -33.49
N GLY A 53 -3.86 -12.15 -34.08
CA GLY A 53 -5.03 -11.33 -33.79
C GLY A 53 -4.95 -10.51 -32.51
N ARG A 54 -3.80 -10.50 -31.80
CA ARG A 54 -3.60 -9.69 -30.60
C ARG A 54 -2.55 -8.59 -30.83
N PRO A 55 -2.70 -7.40 -30.23
CA PRO A 55 -1.67 -6.36 -30.28
C PRO A 55 -0.34 -6.87 -29.73
N HIS A 56 0.74 -6.60 -30.45
CA HIS A 56 2.11 -6.95 -30.08
C HIS A 56 3.06 -5.86 -30.58
N GLY A 57 4.27 -5.76 -30.00
CA GLY A 57 5.28 -4.80 -30.44
C GLY A 57 4.91 -3.34 -30.17
N THR A 58 5.56 -2.41 -30.87
CA THR A 58 5.39 -0.98 -30.64
C THR A 58 4.05 -0.47 -31.20
N PHE A 59 3.34 0.33 -30.40
CA PHE A 59 2.15 1.04 -30.84
C PHE A 59 2.33 2.55 -30.76
N GLN A 60 1.69 3.27 -31.67
CA GLN A 60 1.64 4.72 -31.68
C GLN A 60 0.26 5.22 -32.07
N ARG A 61 -0.26 6.16 -31.28
CA ARG A 61 -1.41 7.00 -31.63
C ARG A 61 -0.94 8.42 -31.91
N PHE A 62 -1.68 9.09 -32.78
CA PHE A 62 -1.36 10.42 -33.26
C PHE A 62 -2.48 11.38 -32.92
N HIS A 63 -2.19 12.66 -32.71
CA HIS A 63 -3.17 13.76 -32.76
C HIS A 63 -3.60 14.03 -34.21
N PRO A 64 -4.71 14.77 -34.44
CA PRO A 64 -5.15 15.12 -35.80
C PRO A 64 -4.11 15.90 -36.63
N ASN A 65 -3.20 16.63 -35.98
CA ASN A 65 -2.09 17.33 -36.63
C ASN A 65 -0.88 16.43 -36.94
N GLY A 66 -0.93 15.13 -36.62
CA GLY A 66 0.14 14.16 -36.87
C GLY A 66 1.19 14.05 -35.77
N GLU A 67 1.15 14.89 -34.73
CA GLU A 67 2.00 14.73 -33.54
C GLU A 67 1.63 13.43 -32.80
N ILE A 68 2.58 12.78 -32.12
CA ILE A 68 2.26 11.57 -31.33
C ILE A 68 1.42 11.98 -30.12
N SER A 69 0.28 11.31 -29.90
CA SER A 69 -0.57 11.49 -28.71
C SER A 69 -0.25 10.48 -27.62
N ARG A 70 0.08 9.24 -28.02
CA ARG A 70 0.38 8.13 -27.12
C ARG A 70 1.30 7.13 -27.80
N GLU A 71 2.28 6.59 -27.09
CA GLU A 71 3.15 5.53 -27.59
C GLU A 71 3.55 4.54 -26.48
N GLY A 72 3.85 3.30 -26.85
CA GLY A 72 4.28 2.26 -25.93
C GLY A 72 4.50 0.92 -26.62
N THR A 73 4.60 -0.16 -25.84
CA THR A 73 4.80 -1.52 -26.36
C THR A 73 3.73 -2.46 -25.81
N PHE A 74 3.17 -3.30 -26.67
CA PHE A 74 2.30 -4.42 -26.29
C PHE A 74 3.08 -5.74 -26.29
N ASP A 75 2.83 -6.58 -25.29
CA ASP A 75 3.16 -8.00 -25.30
C ASP A 75 1.88 -8.82 -25.07
N ASN A 76 1.57 -9.70 -26.02
CA ASN A 76 0.37 -10.53 -26.08
C ASN A 76 -0.94 -9.82 -25.66
N GLY A 77 -1.15 -8.59 -26.15
CA GLY A 77 -2.33 -7.76 -25.85
C GLY A 77 -2.25 -6.91 -24.57
N SER A 78 -1.19 -7.02 -23.77
CA SER A 78 -0.97 -6.21 -22.54
C SER A 78 0.13 -5.18 -22.75
N ILE A 79 -0.01 -3.97 -22.20
CA ILE A 79 1.06 -2.95 -22.30
C ILE A 79 2.20 -3.34 -21.37
N VAL A 80 3.44 -3.24 -21.85
CA VAL A 80 4.67 -3.52 -21.09
C VAL A 80 5.66 -2.38 -21.19
N GLY A 81 6.51 -2.23 -20.17
CA GLY A 81 7.59 -1.24 -20.14
C GLY A 81 7.08 0.20 -20.06
N ILE A 82 7.65 1.08 -20.89
CA ILE A 82 7.36 2.52 -20.87
C ILE A 82 6.24 2.88 -21.85
N GLU A 83 5.25 3.60 -21.34
CA GLU A 83 4.18 4.22 -22.12
C GLU A 83 4.20 5.73 -21.93
N ARG A 84 4.11 6.49 -23.02
CA ARG A 84 4.10 7.96 -23.00
C ARG A 84 2.80 8.51 -23.58
N PHE A 85 2.34 9.61 -22.97
CA PHE A 85 1.24 10.43 -23.47
C PHE A 85 1.72 11.86 -23.63
N HIS A 86 1.35 12.49 -24.73
CA HIS A 86 1.77 13.86 -25.05
C HIS A 86 0.54 14.73 -25.29
N ARG A 87 0.68 16.02 -24.99
CA ARG A 87 -0.31 17.04 -25.40
C ARG A 87 0.01 17.54 -26.80
N SER A 88 -1.05 17.89 -27.53
CA SER A 88 -0.95 18.49 -28.86
C SER A 88 -0.65 19.98 -28.79
N THR A 89 0.09 20.48 -29.76
CA THR A 89 0.23 21.92 -30.02
C THR A 89 -0.98 22.53 -30.74
N ALA A 90 -1.93 21.70 -31.21
CA ALA A 90 -3.14 22.09 -31.90
C ALA A 90 -4.42 21.54 -31.22
N ALA A 91 -5.59 21.92 -31.74
CA ALA A 91 -6.85 21.32 -31.29
C ALA A 91 -6.83 19.81 -31.54
N THR A 92 -7.24 19.02 -30.55
CA THR A 92 -7.16 17.56 -30.63
C THR A 92 -8.39 16.91 -30.01
N THR A 93 -8.76 15.75 -30.58
CA THR A 93 -9.76 14.82 -30.03
C THR A 93 -9.13 13.68 -29.23
N GLU A 94 -7.79 13.61 -29.18
CA GLU A 94 -7.09 12.57 -28.41
C GLU A 94 -7.07 12.91 -26.91
N TYR A 95 -7.23 11.88 -26.09
CA TYR A 95 -7.20 11.99 -24.64
C TYR A 95 -5.76 12.06 -24.09
N PHE A 96 -5.55 12.85 -23.04
CA PHE A 96 -4.29 12.89 -22.28
C PHE A 96 -4.40 12.06 -21.00
N ALA A 97 -3.40 11.20 -20.72
CA ALA A 97 -3.38 10.16 -19.67
C ALA A 97 -4.22 10.42 -18.41
N VAL A 98 -4.13 11.62 -17.85
CA VAL A 98 -4.74 12.00 -16.58
C VAL A 98 -5.60 13.25 -16.78
N TYR A 99 -6.93 13.09 -16.65
CA TYR A 99 -7.87 14.19 -16.81
C TYR A 99 -7.64 15.37 -15.85
N SER A 100 -7.10 15.07 -14.65
CA SER A 100 -6.84 16.04 -13.59
C SER A 100 -5.44 16.67 -13.67
N ALA A 101 -4.59 16.29 -14.64
CA ALA A 101 -3.30 16.93 -14.85
C ALA A 101 -3.49 18.37 -15.36
N ASP A 102 -2.77 19.32 -14.76
CA ASP A 102 -2.80 20.73 -15.16
C ASP A 102 -2.34 20.88 -16.62
N ARG A 103 -2.79 21.94 -17.28
CA ARG A 103 -2.42 22.25 -18.67
C ARG A 103 -0.90 22.46 -18.87
N ARG A 104 -0.17 22.74 -17.80
CA ARG A 104 1.30 22.90 -17.77
C ARG A 104 2.05 21.58 -17.91
N VAL A 105 1.42 20.45 -17.56
CA VAL A 105 1.98 19.12 -17.80
C VAL A 105 1.82 18.81 -19.29
N TRP A 106 2.92 18.53 -19.97
CA TRP A 106 2.95 18.32 -21.43
C TRP A 106 3.16 16.87 -21.81
N THR A 107 3.89 16.11 -21.00
CA THR A 107 4.11 14.67 -21.19
C THR A 107 3.85 13.93 -19.88
N ALA A 108 3.17 12.79 -19.96
CA ALA A 108 3.05 11.83 -18.87
C ALA A 108 3.71 10.52 -19.29
N VAL A 109 4.56 9.97 -18.43
CA VAL A 109 5.27 8.70 -18.67
C VAL A 109 4.83 7.70 -17.62
N ASN A 110 4.27 6.58 -18.05
CA ASN A 110 3.93 5.43 -17.23
C ASN A 110 5.02 4.37 -17.40
N ASP A 111 5.67 3.99 -16.30
CA ASP A 111 6.55 2.83 -16.24
C ASP A 111 5.76 1.65 -15.66
N HIS A 112 5.30 0.76 -16.54
CA HIS A 112 4.51 -0.42 -16.17
C HIS A 112 5.37 -1.50 -15.49
N THR A 113 6.70 -1.42 -15.58
CA THR A 113 7.63 -2.32 -14.87
C THR A 113 7.79 -1.90 -13.42
N ARG A 114 7.86 -0.60 -13.14
CA ARG A 114 8.04 -0.05 -11.79
C ARG A 114 6.76 0.41 -11.10
N GLY A 115 5.65 0.48 -11.84
CA GLY A 115 4.40 1.07 -11.34
C GLY A 115 4.48 2.57 -11.07
N VAL A 116 5.43 3.28 -11.69
CA VAL A 116 5.71 4.70 -11.44
C VAL A 116 5.16 5.56 -12.59
N ARG A 117 4.63 6.74 -12.27
CA ARG A 117 4.22 7.75 -13.24
C ARG A 117 4.99 9.05 -13.03
N THR A 118 5.58 9.58 -14.09
CA THR A 118 6.27 10.88 -14.08
C THR A 118 5.59 11.88 -15.01
N PHE A 119 5.66 13.17 -14.67
CA PHE A 119 5.10 14.26 -15.47
C PHE A 119 6.22 15.20 -15.88
N LEU A 120 6.18 15.66 -17.13
CA LEU A 120 7.14 16.60 -17.69
C LEU A 120 6.40 17.85 -18.20
N ASP A 121 7.02 19.00 -18.01
CA ASP A 121 6.55 20.26 -18.57
C ASP A 121 6.80 20.32 -20.09
N LYS A 122 6.40 21.43 -20.73
CA LYS A 122 6.56 21.63 -22.17
C LYS A 122 8.02 21.62 -22.65
N LYS A 123 8.99 21.87 -21.75
CA LYS A 123 10.43 21.84 -22.05
C LYS A 123 11.05 20.46 -21.78
N GLY A 124 10.25 19.48 -21.35
CA GLY A 124 10.73 18.15 -20.97
C GLY A 124 11.30 18.08 -19.56
N GLN A 125 11.05 19.06 -18.70
CA GLN A 125 11.57 19.09 -17.33
C GLN A 125 10.59 18.42 -16.35
N PRO A 126 11.05 17.66 -15.35
CA PRO A 126 10.20 17.07 -14.32
C PRO A 126 9.31 18.11 -13.62
N CYS A 127 8.02 17.81 -13.54
CA CYS A 127 7.06 18.63 -12.82
C CYS A 127 6.05 17.76 -12.07
N ASP A 128 5.36 18.32 -11.08
CA ASP A 128 4.26 17.62 -10.44
C ASP A 128 3.01 17.61 -11.34
N GLN A 129 1.94 16.95 -10.90
CA GLN A 129 0.66 16.91 -11.64
C GLN A 129 0.04 18.30 -11.86
N LYS A 130 0.47 19.31 -11.09
CA LYS A 130 0.06 20.71 -11.24
C LYS A 130 1.02 21.50 -12.14
N GLY A 131 2.04 20.88 -12.73
CA GLY A 131 3.03 21.54 -13.57
C GLY A 131 3.94 22.52 -12.82
N ARG A 132 4.16 22.29 -11.52
CA ARG A 132 5.20 22.97 -10.74
C ARG A 132 6.50 22.16 -10.90
N PRO A 133 7.66 22.79 -11.14
CA PRO A 133 8.93 22.07 -11.20
C PRO A 133 9.09 21.20 -9.94
N VAL A 134 9.39 19.92 -10.13
CA VAL A 134 9.86 19.10 -9.01
C VAL A 134 11.34 19.42 -8.88
N GLU A 135 11.79 19.77 -7.68
CA GLU A 135 13.23 19.78 -7.42
C GLU A 135 13.79 18.37 -7.71
N PRO A 136 15.07 18.23 -8.09
CA PRO A 136 15.67 16.90 -8.23
C PRO A 136 15.39 16.09 -6.97
N GLU A 137 15.18 14.78 -7.13
CA GLU A 137 15.00 13.86 -6.00
C GLU A 137 15.99 14.23 -4.89
N PRO A 138 15.56 14.23 -3.62
CA PRO A 138 16.48 14.48 -2.52
C PRO A 138 17.71 13.62 -2.73
N VAL A 139 18.89 14.24 -2.72
CA VAL A 139 20.16 13.55 -2.90
C VAL A 139 20.12 12.34 -1.97
N VAL A 140 20.15 11.14 -2.55
CA VAL A 140 20.40 9.92 -1.81
C VAL A 140 21.75 10.15 -1.14
N VAL A 141 21.72 10.52 0.13
CA VAL A 141 22.93 10.55 0.94
C VAL A 141 23.37 9.10 0.97
N GLU A 142 24.44 8.77 0.23
CA GLU A 142 25.05 7.45 0.33
C GLU A 142 25.40 7.23 1.80
N GLY A 143 24.57 6.44 2.45
CA GLY A 143 24.76 6.08 3.83
C GLY A 143 26.05 5.31 4.03
N PRO A 144 26.53 5.22 5.26
CA PRO A 144 27.50 4.19 5.61
C PRO A 144 27.03 2.81 5.13
N ALA A 145 27.95 1.90 4.83
CA ALA A 145 27.60 0.57 4.29
C ALA A 145 26.54 -0.20 5.10
N TRP A 146 26.40 0.07 6.40
CA TRP A 146 25.37 -0.54 7.27
C TRP A 146 23.96 0.06 7.13
N TRP A 147 23.76 1.08 6.28
CA TRP A 147 22.46 1.55 5.78
C TRP A 147 21.97 0.74 4.58
N ALA A 148 22.83 -0.10 3.99
CA ALA A 148 22.42 -0.97 2.90
C ALA A 148 21.57 -2.12 3.44
N ALA A 149 20.49 -2.43 2.74
CA ALA A 149 19.77 -3.66 2.98
C ALA A 149 20.64 -4.87 2.58
N PRO A 150 20.48 -6.02 3.27
CA PRO A 150 21.22 -7.23 2.95
C PRO A 150 20.93 -7.71 1.51
N PRO A 151 21.82 -8.51 0.89
CA PRO A 151 21.58 -9.04 -0.46
C PRO A 151 20.33 -9.93 -0.51
N ALA A 152 19.75 -10.04 -1.72
CA ALA A 152 18.66 -10.96 -2.00
C ALA A 152 19.10 -12.42 -1.79
N SER A 153 18.15 -13.27 -1.40
CA SER A 153 18.45 -14.70 -1.26
C SER A 153 18.50 -15.41 -2.62
N THR A 154 19.23 -16.52 -2.66
CA THR A 154 19.32 -17.42 -3.83
C THR A 154 18.61 -18.76 -3.61
N ALA A 155 17.96 -18.96 -2.46
CA ALA A 155 17.29 -20.21 -2.13
C ALA A 155 16.02 -20.42 -2.98
N THR A 156 15.78 -21.66 -3.41
CA THR A 156 14.63 -22.03 -4.25
C THR A 156 13.67 -22.92 -3.46
N LEU A 157 12.37 -22.63 -3.53
CA LEU A 157 11.34 -23.42 -2.84
C LEU A 157 11.15 -24.81 -3.48
N PRO A 158 10.79 -25.85 -2.70
CA PRO A 158 10.42 -27.16 -3.25
C PRO A 158 9.24 -27.07 -4.21
N GLU A 159 9.24 -27.90 -5.26
CA GLU A 159 8.13 -27.96 -6.22
C GLU A 159 6.87 -28.61 -5.62
N VAL A 160 5.70 -28.18 -6.10
CA VAL A 160 4.42 -28.80 -5.77
C VAL A 160 4.33 -30.15 -6.50
N PRO A 161 4.01 -31.27 -5.82
CA PRO A 161 3.83 -32.56 -6.48
C PRO A 161 2.69 -32.52 -7.49
N GLU A 162 2.79 -33.31 -8.56
CA GLU A 162 1.70 -33.46 -9.52
C GLU A 162 0.44 -34.06 -8.86
N PRO A 163 -0.77 -33.52 -9.13
CA PRO A 163 -2.00 -34.07 -8.61
C PRO A 163 -2.25 -35.49 -9.14
N ALA A 164 -2.93 -36.31 -8.34
CA ALA A 164 -3.39 -37.63 -8.76
C ALA A 164 -4.36 -37.54 -9.95
N ALA A 165 -4.40 -38.62 -10.75
CA ALA A 165 -5.33 -38.76 -11.85
C ALA A 165 -6.81 -38.68 -11.40
N CYS A 166 -7.71 -38.53 -12.37
CA CYS A 166 -9.15 -38.47 -12.13
C CYS A 166 -9.66 -39.77 -11.48
N GLU A 167 -10.49 -39.64 -10.45
CA GLU A 167 -11.02 -40.75 -9.65
C GLU A 167 -12.47 -40.46 -9.26
N LEU A 168 -13.36 -41.44 -9.33
CA LEU A 168 -14.73 -41.32 -8.83
C LEU A 168 -14.80 -41.83 -7.39
N LEU A 169 -15.21 -40.96 -6.46
CA LEU A 169 -15.39 -41.29 -5.04
C LEU A 169 -16.77 -40.85 -4.56
N ASP A 170 -17.58 -41.78 -4.07
CA ASP A 170 -18.91 -41.53 -3.47
C ASP A 170 -19.77 -40.53 -4.28
N GLY A 171 -19.81 -40.69 -5.61
CA GLY A 171 -20.62 -39.84 -6.51
C GLY A 171 -19.98 -38.52 -6.94
N VAL A 172 -18.68 -38.31 -6.73
CA VAL A 172 -17.94 -37.14 -7.22
C VAL A 172 -16.66 -37.56 -7.93
N PHE A 173 -16.44 -37.02 -9.13
CA PHE A 173 -15.20 -37.18 -9.89
C PHE A 173 -14.16 -36.14 -9.45
N PHE A 174 -13.08 -36.60 -8.83
CA PHE A 174 -11.96 -35.76 -8.43
C PHE A 174 -10.90 -35.69 -9.52
N THR A 175 -11.06 -34.73 -10.42
CA THR A 175 -10.07 -34.41 -11.46
C THR A 175 -8.82 -33.74 -10.88
N PRO A 176 -7.66 -33.78 -11.59
CA PRO A 176 -6.50 -32.97 -11.24
C PRO A 176 -6.82 -31.49 -10.97
N ALA A 177 -7.72 -30.91 -11.75
CA ALA A 177 -8.16 -29.53 -11.60
C ALA A 177 -8.95 -29.32 -10.30
N LEU A 178 -9.92 -30.18 -9.99
CA LEU A 178 -10.68 -30.10 -8.75
C LEU A 178 -9.79 -30.31 -7.52
N ARG A 179 -8.83 -31.25 -7.56
CA ARG A 179 -7.90 -31.51 -6.45
C ARG A 179 -7.04 -30.30 -6.08
N ARG A 180 -6.67 -29.45 -7.05
CA ARG A 180 -5.92 -28.21 -6.80
C ARG A 180 -6.74 -27.13 -6.09
N LEU A 181 -8.07 -27.23 -6.10
CA LEU A 181 -8.98 -26.29 -5.43
C LEU A 181 -9.38 -26.74 -4.02
N ILE A 182 -9.29 -28.05 -3.75
CA ILE A 182 -9.66 -28.60 -2.45
C ILE A 182 -8.63 -28.19 -1.39
N ARG A 183 -9.12 -27.55 -0.33
CA ARG A 183 -8.33 -27.29 0.88
C ARG A 183 -8.16 -28.61 1.65
N PRO A 184 -6.94 -29.12 1.83
CA PRO A 184 -6.72 -30.48 2.34
C PRO A 184 -7.35 -30.71 3.72
N ARG A 185 -7.76 -31.95 3.98
CA ARG A 185 -8.25 -32.44 5.29
C ARG A 185 -7.58 -33.79 5.56
N ARG A 186 -7.35 -34.11 6.83
CA ARG A 186 -6.62 -35.33 7.22
C ARG A 186 -7.28 -36.63 6.75
N ASP A 187 -8.60 -36.65 6.70
CA ASP A 187 -9.44 -37.77 6.25
C ASP A 187 -10.17 -37.47 4.93
N GLY A 188 -9.68 -36.48 4.18
CA GLY A 188 -10.21 -36.06 2.89
C GLY A 188 -9.58 -36.78 1.70
N VAL A 189 -9.89 -36.31 0.48
CA VAL A 189 -9.18 -36.76 -0.71
C VAL A 189 -7.72 -36.32 -0.67
N ARG A 190 -6.86 -37.14 -1.28
CA ARG A 190 -5.47 -36.76 -1.52
C ARG A 190 -5.40 -35.56 -2.46
N THR A 191 -4.70 -34.54 -2.01
CA THR A 191 -4.43 -33.28 -2.70
C THR A 191 -2.91 -33.08 -2.80
N PRO A 192 -2.41 -32.39 -3.84
CA PRO A 192 -0.99 -32.05 -3.91
C PRO A 192 -0.64 -31.02 -2.84
N VAL A 193 0.35 -31.31 -2.00
CA VAL A 193 0.85 -30.39 -0.96
C VAL A 193 2.34 -30.17 -1.19
N ARG A 194 2.77 -28.91 -1.28
CA ARG A 194 4.20 -28.57 -1.38
C ARG A 194 4.94 -29.04 -0.12
N PRO A 195 6.09 -29.74 -0.23
CA PRO A 195 6.89 -30.09 0.93
C PRO A 195 7.31 -28.85 1.74
N LEU A 196 7.50 -29.04 3.04
CA LEU A 196 8.08 -28.00 3.89
C LEU A 196 9.55 -27.78 3.50
N PRO A 197 9.99 -26.54 3.19
CA PRO A 197 11.41 -26.23 2.98
C PRO A 197 12.22 -26.35 4.27
N ASP A 198 13.54 -26.45 4.16
CA ASP A 198 14.43 -26.27 5.31
C ASP A 198 14.38 -24.83 5.85
N LEU A 199 14.90 -24.62 7.06
CA LEU A 199 14.80 -23.35 7.79
C LEU A 199 15.43 -22.17 7.01
N ASP A 200 16.59 -22.36 6.39
CA ASP A 200 17.31 -21.30 5.68
C ASP A 200 16.56 -20.93 4.39
N THR A 201 16.08 -21.93 3.65
CA THR A 201 15.25 -21.74 2.46
C THR A 201 13.91 -21.04 2.79
N ALA A 202 13.26 -21.44 3.88
CA ALA A 202 12.01 -20.81 4.34
C ALA A 202 12.23 -19.34 4.71
N TRP A 203 13.31 -19.05 5.44
CA TRP A 203 13.67 -17.70 5.85
C TRP A 203 14.03 -16.79 4.67
N ALA A 204 14.84 -17.31 3.76
CA ALA A 204 15.19 -16.69 2.50
C ALA A 204 13.95 -16.26 1.70
N ALA A 205 13.01 -17.18 1.49
CA ALA A 205 11.79 -16.93 0.74
C ALA A 205 10.91 -15.89 1.45
N LEU A 206 10.74 -15.99 2.77
CA LEU A 206 9.97 -15.01 3.54
C LEU A 206 10.58 -13.60 3.41
N ARG A 207 11.90 -13.48 3.59
CA ARG A 207 12.61 -12.19 3.43
C ARG A 207 12.39 -11.58 2.06
N GLU A 208 12.59 -12.34 0.99
CA GLU A 208 12.38 -11.87 -0.38
C GLU A 208 10.94 -11.34 -0.58
N ALA A 209 9.94 -12.05 -0.05
CA ALA A 209 8.54 -11.62 -0.14
C ALA A 209 8.24 -10.36 0.67
N LEU A 210 8.84 -10.22 1.87
CA LEU A 210 8.75 -9.01 2.67
C LEU A 210 9.38 -7.81 1.96
N TRP A 211 10.54 -7.98 1.33
CA TRP A 211 11.20 -6.93 0.55
C TRP A 211 10.40 -6.52 -0.68
N ALA A 212 9.88 -7.49 -1.45
CA ALA A 212 9.03 -7.20 -2.60
C ALA A 212 7.76 -6.43 -2.17
N CYS A 213 7.11 -6.84 -1.08
CA CYS A 213 5.95 -6.14 -0.54
C CYS A 213 6.29 -4.71 -0.10
N ASP A 214 7.43 -4.53 0.60
CA ASP A 214 7.91 -3.22 1.04
C ASP A 214 8.20 -2.30 -0.15
N THR A 215 8.86 -2.80 -1.19
CA THR A 215 9.17 -2.04 -2.41
C THR A 215 7.90 -1.58 -3.14
N VAL A 216 6.92 -2.47 -3.32
CA VAL A 216 5.63 -2.12 -3.95
C VAL A 216 4.89 -1.07 -3.12
N ARG A 217 4.85 -1.25 -1.80
CA ARG A 217 4.21 -0.31 -0.88
C ARG A 217 4.91 1.04 -0.90
N LEU A 218 6.24 1.06 -0.82
CA LEU A 218 7.04 2.25 -0.81
C LEU A 218 6.84 3.06 -2.10
N ALA A 219 6.80 2.39 -3.25
CA ALA A 219 6.49 3.04 -4.52
C ALA A 219 5.09 3.68 -4.51
N HIS A 220 4.08 2.98 -4.00
CA HIS A 220 2.72 3.49 -3.87
C HIS A 220 2.61 4.69 -2.92
N GLU A 221 3.29 4.66 -1.77
CA GLU A 221 3.29 5.78 -0.83
C GLU A 221 4.11 6.97 -1.35
N ARG A 222 5.25 6.73 -2.03
CA ARG A 222 6.02 7.79 -2.68
C ARG A 222 5.27 8.51 -3.77
N ALA A 223 4.37 7.82 -4.48
CA ALA A 223 3.48 8.47 -5.45
C ALA A 223 2.54 9.52 -4.80
N LYS A 224 2.33 9.47 -3.48
CA LYS A 224 1.52 10.45 -2.72
C LYS A 224 2.40 11.45 -1.97
N ASP A 225 3.53 10.99 -1.44
CA ASP A 225 4.48 11.74 -0.63
C ASP A 225 5.90 11.21 -0.88
N ASP A 226 6.70 11.97 -1.63
CA ASP A 226 8.07 11.59 -2.03
C ASP A 226 9.00 11.29 -0.84
N THR A 227 8.63 11.70 0.39
CA THR A 227 9.40 11.43 1.61
C THR A 227 8.99 10.14 2.34
N ALA A 228 8.01 9.40 1.79
CA ALA A 228 7.57 8.13 2.35
C ALA A 228 8.74 7.15 2.54
N ARG A 229 8.71 6.45 3.67
CA ARG A 229 9.78 5.56 4.15
C ARG A 229 9.39 4.11 3.96
N SER A 230 10.40 3.26 3.78
CA SER A 230 10.25 1.81 3.84
C SER A 230 9.65 1.41 5.20
N THR A 231 8.68 0.50 5.19
CA THR A 231 8.11 -0.04 6.42
C THR A 231 9.12 -0.94 7.13
N LEU A 232 9.90 -1.71 6.38
CA LEU A 232 10.95 -2.57 6.95
C LEU A 232 12.01 -1.75 7.69
N TRP A 233 12.47 -0.64 7.09
CA TRP A 233 13.34 0.30 7.78
C TRP A 233 12.65 0.97 8.96
N SER A 234 11.36 1.31 8.85
CA SER A 234 10.59 1.89 9.96
C SER A 234 10.53 0.96 11.18
N LEU A 235 10.41 -0.36 10.98
CA LEU A 235 10.52 -1.34 12.07
C LEU A 235 11.93 -1.33 12.66
N ARG A 236 12.97 -1.40 11.81
CA ARG A 236 14.37 -1.43 12.25
C ARG A 236 14.77 -0.20 13.08
N ILE A 237 14.20 0.96 12.78
CA ILE A 237 14.49 2.24 13.45
C ILE A 237 13.45 2.64 14.50
N SER A 238 12.49 1.77 14.82
CA SER A 238 11.41 2.08 15.76
C SER A 238 11.95 2.43 17.16
N ASP A 239 11.20 3.21 17.93
CA ASP A 239 11.50 3.41 19.35
C ASP A 239 10.94 2.26 20.22
N ASP A 240 10.09 1.39 19.66
CA ASP A 240 9.61 0.16 20.30
C ASP A 240 10.60 -0.99 20.09
N GLY A 241 11.08 -1.59 21.19
CA GLY A 241 12.09 -2.64 21.15
C GLY A 241 11.62 -3.93 20.48
N ARG A 242 10.32 -4.24 20.53
CA ARG A 242 9.78 -5.43 19.85
C ARG A 242 9.77 -5.22 18.34
N GLU A 243 9.33 -4.03 17.89
CA GLU A 243 9.39 -3.65 16.48
C GLU A 243 10.83 -3.61 15.95
N ARG A 244 11.75 -3.02 16.73
CA ARG A 244 13.18 -3.04 16.39
C ARG A 244 13.69 -4.45 16.26
N ALA A 245 13.49 -5.32 17.26
CA ALA A 245 13.94 -6.70 17.22
C ALA A 245 13.42 -7.46 15.99
N LEU A 246 12.15 -7.26 15.64
CA LEU A 246 11.56 -7.81 14.41
C LEU A 246 12.25 -7.26 13.15
N GLY A 247 12.46 -5.94 13.07
CA GLY A 247 13.25 -5.32 12.01
C GLY A 247 14.67 -5.89 11.98
N GLU A 248 15.30 -6.11 13.13
CA GLU A 248 16.64 -6.67 13.19
C GLU A 248 16.71 -8.08 12.64
N ARG A 249 15.70 -8.88 12.98
CA ARG A 249 15.52 -10.23 12.47
C ARG A 249 15.37 -10.21 10.96
N ILE A 250 14.44 -9.43 10.39
CA ILE A 250 14.20 -9.38 8.93
C ILE A 250 15.46 -9.02 8.15
N PHE A 251 16.31 -8.15 8.70
CA PHE A 251 17.57 -7.76 8.09
C PHE A 251 18.68 -8.81 8.22
N ALA A 252 18.60 -9.73 9.18
CA ALA A 252 19.58 -10.80 9.35
C ALA A 252 19.47 -11.83 8.21
N VAL A 253 20.60 -12.09 7.53
CA VAL A 253 20.67 -13.03 6.40
C VAL A 253 20.40 -14.45 6.89
N ASP A 254 21.02 -14.81 8.01
CA ASP A 254 20.91 -16.14 8.59
C ASP A 254 19.58 -16.30 9.34
N ALA A 255 18.97 -17.47 9.18
CA ALA A 255 17.75 -17.80 9.89
C ALA A 255 18.03 -18.01 11.38
N ARG A 256 17.06 -17.64 12.22
CA ARG A 256 17.07 -17.97 13.65
C ARG A 256 15.66 -18.22 14.17
N VAL A 257 15.60 -19.00 15.25
CA VAL A 257 14.39 -19.14 16.06
C VAL A 257 14.12 -17.82 16.78
N GLY A 258 12.91 -17.29 16.63
CA GLY A 258 12.45 -16.08 17.31
C GLY A 258 11.88 -16.38 18.69
N SER A 259 11.78 -15.36 19.54
CA SER A 259 10.95 -15.45 20.74
C SER A 259 9.45 -15.51 20.36
N GLU A 260 8.59 -15.93 21.30
CA GLU A 260 7.14 -15.88 21.08
C GLU A 260 6.69 -14.46 20.73
N ASP A 261 7.17 -13.45 21.46
CA ASP A 261 6.80 -12.06 21.25
C ASP A 261 7.19 -11.53 19.87
N GLU A 262 8.33 -11.97 19.33
CA GLU A 262 8.78 -11.61 17.97
C GLU A 262 7.93 -12.29 16.90
N ASP A 263 7.62 -13.58 17.06
CA ASP A 263 6.81 -14.33 16.09
C ASP A 263 5.35 -13.87 16.10
N VAL A 264 4.78 -13.62 17.27
CA VAL A 264 3.44 -13.05 17.41
C VAL A 264 3.41 -11.66 16.79
N LEU A 265 4.43 -10.82 17.01
CA LEU A 265 4.48 -9.50 16.38
C LEU A 265 4.64 -9.57 14.86
N LEU A 266 5.45 -10.50 14.33
CA LEU A 266 5.55 -10.75 12.89
C LEU A 266 4.16 -11.06 12.31
N LEU A 267 3.42 -11.99 12.94
CA LEU A 267 2.08 -12.38 12.52
C LEU A 267 1.08 -11.23 12.65
N GLU A 268 1.11 -10.47 13.74
CA GLU A 268 0.27 -9.28 13.93
C GLU A 268 0.48 -8.27 12.79
N ARG A 269 1.74 -8.03 12.39
CA ARG A 269 2.08 -7.09 11.29
C ARG A 269 1.70 -7.60 9.91
N LEU A 270 1.76 -8.91 9.70
CA LEU A 270 1.33 -9.55 8.46
C LEU A 270 -0.20 -9.52 8.32
N LEU A 271 -0.93 -9.81 9.40
CA LEU A 271 -2.39 -10.04 9.39
C LEU A 271 -3.25 -8.77 9.64
N GLU A 272 -2.64 -7.60 9.79
CA GLU A 272 -3.36 -6.34 10.07
C GLU A 272 -4.14 -5.80 8.86
N ARG A 273 -5.47 -5.62 8.99
CA ARG A 273 -6.43 -5.37 7.89
C ARG A 273 -6.27 -4.00 7.21
N TYR A 274 -6.03 -2.94 7.98
CA TYR A 274 -6.03 -1.55 7.49
C TYR A 274 -4.67 -0.87 7.46
N SER A 275 -3.64 -1.52 7.99
CA SER A 275 -2.28 -1.00 7.94
C SER A 275 -1.29 -1.91 7.25
N GLY A 276 -1.58 -3.22 7.08
CA GLY A 276 -0.80 -4.23 6.36
C GLY A 276 0.68 -3.90 6.29
N ALA A 277 1.31 -3.64 7.45
CA ALA A 277 2.59 -2.92 7.55
C ALA A 277 3.63 -3.49 6.57
N LEU A 278 3.61 -4.82 6.43
CA LEU A 278 4.54 -5.60 5.66
C LEU A 278 4.00 -6.17 4.34
N VAL A 279 2.73 -5.96 3.99
CA VAL A 279 2.07 -6.66 2.87
C VAL A 279 1.24 -5.68 2.02
N ALA A 280 1.49 -5.67 0.71
CA ALA A 280 0.78 -4.83 -0.24
C ALA A 280 0.05 -5.65 -1.32
N GLY A 281 -1.21 -5.29 -1.58
CA GLY A 281 -1.99 -5.79 -2.74
C GLY A 281 -2.06 -7.32 -2.84
N ASN A 282 -1.84 -7.81 -4.07
CA ASN A 282 -1.98 -9.23 -4.44
C ASN A 282 -0.76 -10.10 -4.06
N LEU A 283 0.30 -9.54 -3.46
CA LEU A 283 1.47 -10.31 -3.02
C LEU A 283 1.25 -11.01 -1.66
N GLY A 284 0.13 -10.71 -1.00
CA GLY A 284 -0.11 -11.16 0.37
C GLY A 284 -0.12 -12.66 0.53
N ASP A 285 -0.84 -13.40 -0.32
CA ASP A 285 -1.01 -14.84 -0.16
C ASP A 285 0.32 -15.60 -0.19
N LEU A 286 1.23 -15.18 -1.07
CA LEU A 286 2.58 -15.75 -1.14
C LEU A 286 3.40 -15.44 0.12
N THR A 287 3.40 -14.19 0.60
CA THR A 287 4.10 -13.79 1.82
C THR A 287 3.56 -14.54 3.05
N TYR A 288 2.24 -14.73 3.13
CA TYR A 288 1.58 -15.47 4.19
C TYR A 288 2.00 -16.96 4.19
N ALA A 289 1.98 -17.63 3.04
CA ALA A 289 2.42 -19.02 2.96
C ALA A 289 3.91 -19.19 3.32
N ARG A 290 4.77 -18.26 2.89
CA ARG A 290 6.20 -18.24 3.24
C ARG A 290 6.44 -18.00 4.73
N ALA A 291 5.61 -17.17 5.38
CA ALA A 291 5.65 -16.98 6.82
C ALA A 291 5.27 -18.25 7.59
N ALA A 292 4.26 -18.99 7.11
CA ALA A 292 3.88 -20.27 7.68
C ALA A 292 5.00 -21.31 7.55
N ASP A 293 5.61 -21.44 6.36
CA ASP A 293 6.76 -22.32 6.17
C ASP A 293 7.90 -22.00 7.14
N PHE A 294 8.25 -20.72 7.29
CA PHE A 294 9.32 -20.30 8.17
C PHE A 294 9.04 -20.62 9.65
N LEU A 295 7.81 -20.36 10.12
CA LEU A 295 7.44 -20.66 11.51
C LEU A 295 7.37 -22.17 11.76
N VAL A 296 6.88 -22.96 10.82
CA VAL A 296 6.88 -24.43 10.95
C VAL A 296 8.30 -24.99 10.90
N ALA A 297 9.16 -24.51 10.00
CA ALA A 297 10.55 -24.94 9.90
C ALA A 297 11.39 -24.56 11.13
N SER A 298 11.04 -23.46 11.82
CA SER A 298 11.77 -22.98 13.01
C SER A 298 11.26 -23.56 14.33
N LEU A 299 9.95 -23.78 14.48
CA LEU A 299 9.31 -24.15 15.75
C LEU A 299 8.66 -25.54 15.75
N GLY A 300 8.43 -26.10 14.57
CA GLY A 300 7.54 -27.24 14.36
C GLY A 300 6.06 -26.84 14.20
N LEU A 301 5.30 -27.74 13.59
CA LEU A 301 3.90 -27.51 13.24
C LEU A 301 2.99 -27.18 14.44
N PRO A 302 3.10 -27.84 15.62
CA PRO A 302 2.22 -27.53 16.76
C PRO A 302 2.35 -26.09 17.23
N GLU A 303 3.57 -25.62 17.45
CA GLU A 303 3.81 -24.28 17.98
C GLU A 303 3.53 -23.19 16.95
N ALA A 304 3.80 -23.44 15.66
CA ALA A 304 3.39 -22.54 14.58
C ALA A 304 1.86 -22.37 14.52
N CYS A 305 1.09 -23.43 14.72
CA CYS A 305 -0.38 -23.38 14.82
C CYS A 305 -0.85 -22.60 16.05
N ARG A 306 -0.21 -22.75 17.21
CA ARG A 306 -0.54 -21.98 18.42
C ARG A 306 -0.30 -20.48 18.20
N ARG A 307 0.90 -20.11 17.72
CA ARG A 307 1.28 -18.71 17.47
C ARG A 307 0.43 -18.05 16.39
N ALA A 308 -0.03 -18.81 15.39
CA ALA A 308 -0.99 -18.36 14.39
C ALA A 308 -2.21 -17.68 15.00
N LEU A 309 -2.79 -18.29 16.04
CA LEU A 309 -4.00 -17.81 16.72
C LEU A 309 -3.70 -16.60 17.60
N LEU A 310 -2.53 -16.58 18.26
CA LEU A 310 -2.11 -15.46 19.11
C LEU A 310 -1.83 -14.18 18.31
N GLY A 311 -1.31 -14.32 17.09
CA GLY A 311 -1.00 -13.23 16.15
C GLY A 311 -2.22 -12.61 15.47
N ILE A 312 -3.44 -13.11 15.72
CA ILE A 312 -4.66 -12.51 15.17
C ILE A 312 -4.94 -11.18 15.88
N ARG A 313 -4.81 -10.08 15.13
CA ARG A 313 -5.06 -8.72 15.64
C ARG A 313 -6.45 -8.20 15.31
N ASP A 314 -6.81 -8.12 14.01
CA ASP A 314 -8.00 -7.37 13.60
C ASP A 314 -9.06 -8.20 12.87
N GLU A 315 -8.69 -9.02 11.89
CA GLU A 315 -9.61 -9.96 11.28
C GLU A 315 -8.78 -11.02 10.55
N LEU A 316 -9.29 -12.24 10.51
CA LEU A 316 -8.92 -13.16 9.45
C LEU A 316 -9.37 -12.52 8.13
N PRO A 317 -8.47 -12.09 7.24
CA PRO A 317 -8.90 -11.33 6.08
C PRO A 317 -9.80 -12.24 5.25
N TYR A 318 -10.98 -11.74 4.93
CA TYR A 318 -12.03 -12.31 4.07
C TYR A 318 -11.55 -13.09 2.83
N GLN A 319 -10.31 -12.85 2.39
CA GLN A 319 -9.67 -13.45 1.22
C GLN A 319 -8.21 -13.86 1.43
N ARG A 320 -7.64 -13.74 2.65
CA ARG A 320 -6.19 -13.96 2.90
C ARG A 320 -5.96 -15.07 3.93
N MET A 321 -6.52 -16.24 3.63
CA MET A 321 -6.35 -17.43 4.46
C MET A 321 -5.01 -18.12 4.21
N ALA A 322 -4.19 -17.67 3.26
CA ALA A 322 -3.00 -18.36 2.79
C ALA A 322 -2.03 -18.83 3.91
N TYR A 323 -1.89 -18.08 5.01
CA TYR A 323 -1.10 -18.52 6.17
C TYR A 323 -1.73 -19.77 6.82
N PHE A 324 -3.03 -19.69 7.13
CA PHE A 324 -3.79 -20.79 7.73
C PHE A 324 -4.02 -21.95 6.76
N GLU A 325 -4.14 -21.67 5.46
CA GLU A 325 -4.18 -22.66 4.38
C GLU A 325 -2.91 -23.47 4.36
N ARG A 326 -1.75 -22.80 4.40
CA ARG A 326 -0.48 -23.50 4.42
C ARG A 326 -0.32 -24.38 5.66
N LEU A 327 -0.72 -23.90 6.84
CA LEU A 327 -0.74 -24.73 8.06
C LEU A 327 -1.69 -25.92 7.93
N ARG A 328 -2.88 -25.72 7.35
CA ARG A 328 -3.88 -26.77 7.13
C ARG A 328 -3.38 -27.84 6.15
N GLU A 329 -2.70 -27.45 5.07
CA GLU A 329 -2.05 -28.37 4.15
C GLU A 329 -1.05 -29.29 4.87
N LEU A 330 -0.20 -28.70 5.71
CA LEU A 330 0.79 -29.43 6.49
C LEU A 330 0.16 -30.34 7.55
N LEU A 331 -0.91 -29.89 8.22
CA LEU A 331 -1.70 -30.70 9.15
C LEU A 331 -2.32 -31.92 8.49
N ALA A 332 -2.83 -31.77 7.26
CA ALA A 332 -3.48 -32.85 6.53
C ALA A 332 -2.51 -34.00 6.20
N ILE A 333 -1.23 -33.70 5.97
CA ILE A 333 -0.20 -34.70 5.66
C ILE A 333 0.71 -35.05 6.86
N ALA A 334 0.49 -34.46 8.03
CA ALA A 334 1.33 -34.68 9.20
C ALA A 334 1.27 -36.14 9.71
N GLU A 335 2.36 -36.62 10.27
CA GLU A 335 2.38 -37.89 11.01
C GLU A 335 1.41 -37.83 12.21
N ALA A 336 0.93 -39.00 12.65
CA ALA A 336 -0.17 -39.08 13.62
C ALA A 336 0.15 -38.44 14.98
N ASP A 337 1.37 -38.60 15.46
CA ASP A 337 1.87 -37.98 16.69
C ASP A 337 1.99 -36.45 16.56
N VAL A 338 2.55 -35.96 15.45
CA VAL A 338 2.67 -34.53 15.15
C VAL A 338 1.30 -33.87 15.01
N TYR A 339 0.37 -34.52 14.32
CA TYR A 339 -1.01 -34.03 14.20
C TYR A 339 -1.70 -33.94 15.56
N THR A 340 -1.52 -34.95 16.42
CA THR A 340 -2.11 -34.97 17.75
C THR A 340 -1.57 -33.83 18.61
N ALA A 341 -0.26 -33.62 18.63
CA ALA A 341 0.37 -32.49 19.32
C ALA A 341 -0.09 -31.14 18.75
N ALA A 342 -0.23 -31.03 17.43
CA ALA A 342 -0.70 -29.80 16.80
C ALA A 342 -2.18 -29.51 17.10
N ARG A 343 -3.02 -30.54 17.18
CA ARG A 343 -4.43 -30.42 17.58
C ARG A 343 -4.56 -29.88 19.00
N GLU A 344 -3.75 -30.38 19.94
CA GLU A 344 -3.70 -29.90 21.33
C GLU A 344 -3.18 -28.44 21.39
N ALA A 345 -2.17 -28.10 20.59
CA ALA A 345 -1.62 -26.76 20.51
C ALA A 345 -2.62 -25.74 19.92
N VAL A 346 -3.45 -26.14 18.95
CA VAL A 346 -4.56 -25.32 18.43
C VAL A 346 -5.60 -25.04 19.51
N GLU A 347 -5.98 -26.05 20.31
CA GLU A 347 -6.91 -25.85 21.43
C GLU A 347 -6.35 -24.88 22.48
N ALA A 348 -5.10 -25.09 22.90
CA ALA A 348 -4.43 -24.20 23.85
C ALA A 348 -4.32 -22.77 23.32
N GLY A 349 -3.91 -22.62 22.05
CA GLY A 349 -3.80 -21.32 21.39
C GLY A 349 -5.15 -20.61 21.23
N TYR A 350 -6.23 -21.37 20.97
CA TYR A 350 -7.59 -20.84 20.93
C TYR A 350 -7.99 -20.24 22.29
N GLU A 351 -7.86 -21.00 23.38
CA GLU A 351 -8.23 -20.55 24.73
C GLU A 351 -7.43 -19.31 25.14
N GLU A 352 -6.13 -19.32 24.86
CA GLU A 352 -5.24 -18.20 25.16
C GLU A 352 -5.58 -16.96 24.32
N ALA A 353 -5.80 -17.12 23.02
CA ALA A 353 -6.15 -16.02 22.12
C ALA A 353 -7.50 -15.39 22.51
N VAL A 354 -8.48 -16.20 22.93
CA VAL A 354 -9.77 -15.73 23.46
C VAL A 354 -9.57 -14.96 24.76
N GLY A 355 -8.68 -15.41 25.65
CA GLY A 355 -8.30 -14.66 26.86
C GLY A 355 -7.69 -13.30 26.56
N ARG A 356 -6.98 -13.15 25.43
CA ARG A 356 -6.39 -11.89 24.94
C ARG A 356 -7.39 -11.04 24.13
N ALA A 357 -8.58 -11.55 23.80
CA ALA A 357 -9.58 -10.87 22.97
C ALA A 357 -10.28 -9.71 23.72
N ARG A 358 -10.60 -8.61 23.02
CA ARG A 358 -11.29 -7.45 23.62
C ARG A 358 -12.79 -7.50 23.31
N GLN A 359 -13.65 -7.26 24.30
CA GLN A 359 -15.12 -7.39 24.18
C GLN A 359 -15.79 -6.38 23.21
N LYS A 360 -15.17 -5.23 22.94
CA LYS A 360 -15.59 -4.28 21.90
C LYS A 360 -14.38 -3.68 21.21
N SER A 361 -14.32 -3.83 19.89
CA SER A 361 -13.35 -3.18 19.04
C SER A 361 -14.02 -2.89 17.70
N TYR A 362 -13.87 -1.66 17.19
CA TYR A 362 -14.15 -1.34 15.78
C TYR A 362 -13.13 -2.01 14.82
N VAL A 363 -12.18 -2.78 15.41
CA VAL A 363 -10.94 -3.31 14.86
C VAL A 363 -10.77 -4.81 15.21
N GLY A 364 -11.87 -5.54 15.50
CA GLY A 364 -12.03 -6.99 15.22
C GLY A 364 -11.24 -8.14 15.90
N ARG A 365 -10.64 -8.03 17.09
CA ARG A 365 -10.23 -9.24 17.85
C ARG A 365 -11.38 -9.91 18.64
N THR A 366 -12.36 -10.53 17.97
CA THR A 366 -13.49 -11.18 18.66
C THR A 366 -13.25 -12.69 18.87
N PRO A 367 -13.88 -13.31 19.89
CA PRO A 367 -13.85 -14.77 20.04
C PRO A 367 -14.36 -15.54 18.81
N ALA A 368 -15.26 -14.94 18.01
CA ALA A 368 -15.78 -15.53 16.79
C ALA A 368 -14.71 -15.66 15.69
N HIS A 369 -13.87 -14.65 15.49
CA HIS A 369 -12.77 -14.71 14.52
C HIS A 369 -11.74 -15.77 14.88
N ILE A 370 -11.42 -15.88 16.17
CA ILE A 370 -10.47 -16.88 16.68
C ILE A 370 -11.06 -18.29 16.53
N ALA A 371 -12.37 -18.47 16.76
CA ALA A 371 -13.07 -19.73 16.53
C ALA A 371 -13.07 -20.12 15.04
N TRP A 372 -13.26 -19.16 14.12
CA TRP A 372 -13.13 -19.42 12.69
C TRP A 372 -11.73 -19.84 12.28
N ALA A 373 -10.69 -19.20 12.81
CA ALA A 373 -9.30 -19.56 12.55
C ALA A 373 -8.98 -20.98 13.02
N ALA A 374 -9.36 -21.30 14.25
CA ALA A 374 -9.14 -22.62 14.82
C ALA A 374 -9.96 -23.70 14.07
N SER A 375 -11.22 -23.42 13.72
CA SER A 375 -12.05 -24.31 12.90
C SER A 375 -11.51 -24.49 11.48
N PHE A 376 -10.75 -23.53 10.95
CA PHE A 376 -10.13 -23.67 9.64
C PHE A 376 -8.94 -24.63 9.67
N LEU A 377 -8.11 -24.55 10.71
CA LEU A 377 -6.99 -25.46 10.94
C LEU A 377 -7.46 -26.88 11.28
N LEU A 378 -8.53 -26.99 12.08
CA LEU A 378 -9.18 -28.24 12.46
C LEU A 378 -10.58 -28.32 11.84
N PRO A 379 -10.67 -28.58 10.52
CA PRO A 379 -11.95 -28.59 9.83
C PRO A 379 -12.76 -29.84 10.20
N VAL A 380 -14.09 -29.76 10.14
CA VAL A 380 -14.96 -30.90 10.44
C VAL A 380 -14.72 -32.03 9.42
N GLY A 381 -14.16 -33.15 9.86
CA GLY A 381 -13.85 -34.30 8.99
C GLY A 381 -15.03 -35.26 8.78
N ARG A 382 -14.75 -36.39 8.12
CA ARG A 382 -15.63 -37.57 8.07
C ARG A 382 -15.50 -38.42 9.34
N SER A 383 -14.34 -38.35 10.00
CA SER A 383 -14.08 -38.89 11.32
C SER A 383 -14.62 -37.97 12.42
N GLU A 384 -15.07 -38.57 13.52
CA GLU A 384 -15.53 -37.80 14.68
C GLU A 384 -14.34 -37.13 15.40
N ASP A 385 -14.23 -35.81 15.28
CA ASP A 385 -13.35 -34.97 16.12
C ASP A 385 -14.22 -34.02 16.96
N PRO A 386 -14.40 -34.31 18.27
CA PRO A 386 -15.20 -33.47 19.16
C PRO A 386 -14.70 -32.03 19.28
N LEU A 387 -13.38 -31.81 19.20
CA LEU A 387 -12.81 -30.48 19.29
C LEU A 387 -13.11 -29.68 18.02
N ALA A 388 -12.85 -30.26 16.84
CA ALA A 388 -13.17 -29.63 15.56
C ALA A 388 -14.67 -29.26 15.49
N ARG A 389 -15.55 -30.17 15.94
CA ARG A 389 -17.00 -29.93 15.99
C ARG A 389 -17.37 -28.79 16.93
N ARG A 390 -16.81 -28.77 18.15
CA ARG A 390 -17.03 -27.72 19.15
C ARG A 390 -16.59 -26.35 18.62
N LEU A 391 -15.37 -26.24 18.10
CA LEU A 391 -14.83 -24.99 17.56
C LEU A 391 -15.68 -24.48 16.38
N HIS A 392 -16.07 -25.38 15.48
CA HIS A 392 -16.94 -25.06 14.36
C HIS A 392 -18.32 -24.57 14.81
N ASP A 393 -18.96 -25.25 15.78
CA ASP A 393 -20.27 -24.85 16.29
C ASP A 393 -20.22 -23.50 17.04
N ILE A 394 -19.12 -23.17 17.72
CA ILE A 394 -18.89 -21.84 18.31
C ILE A 394 -18.81 -20.79 17.20
N ALA A 395 -17.99 -21.03 16.18
CA ALA A 395 -17.80 -20.10 15.07
C ALA A 395 -19.12 -19.85 14.31
N LEU A 396 -19.87 -20.92 14.04
CA LEU A 396 -21.12 -20.84 13.30
C LEU A 396 -22.24 -20.11 14.08
N LYS A 397 -22.24 -20.15 15.42
CA LYS A 397 -23.19 -19.37 16.24
C LYS A 397 -23.03 -17.86 16.08
N ALA A 398 -21.84 -17.39 15.72
CA ALA A 398 -21.58 -15.97 15.48
C ALA A 398 -22.09 -15.50 14.09
N CYS A 399 -22.58 -16.41 13.24
CA CYS A 399 -23.03 -16.08 11.89
C CYS A 399 -24.49 -15.57 11.89
N VAL A 400 -24.75 -14.37 12.41
CA VAL A 400 -26.12 -13.83 12.53
C VAL A 400 -26.36 -12.60 11.63
N GLY A 401 -27.34 -12.73 10.73
CA GLY A 401 -28.22 -11.63 10.27
C GLY A 401 -27.64 -10.50 9.40
N ARG A 402 -26.32 -10.42 9.16
CA ARG A 402 -25.74 -9.36 8.31
C ARG A 402 -25.31 -9.82 6.91
N GLY A 403 -25.50 -11.09 6.56
CA GLY A 403 -25.04 -11.63 5.28
C GLY A 403 -23.53 -11.82 5.23
N PHE A 404 -23.07 -12.55 4.21
CA PHE A 404 -21.66 -12.84 4.01
C PHE A 404 -20.83 -11.56 3.76
N GLY A 405 -19.71 -11.39 4.50
CA GLY A 405 -18.82 -10.24 4.40
C GLY A 405 -19.00 -9.09 5.40
N ASN A 406 -19.95 -9.22 6.33
CA ASN A 406 -20.18 -8.21 7.36
C ASN A 406 -19.74 -8.74 8.74
N ASP A 407 -18.77 -8.03 9.33
CA ASP A 407 -18.17 -8.03 10.68
C ASP A 407 -17.89 -9.35 11.45
N GLU A 408 -18.51 -10.49 11.13
CA GLU A 408 -18.40 -11.75 11.93
C GLU A 408 -18.41 -13.05 11.09
N LEU A 409 -18.52 -12.97 9.75
CA LEU A 409 -18.53 -14.15 8.87
C LEU A 409 -17.28 -14.24 7.98
N ASN A 410 -16.56 -15.38 8.06
CA ASN A 410 -15.38 -15.67 7.24
C ASN A 410 -15.63 -16.77 6.19
N ALA A 411 -15.15 -16.55 4.97
CA ALA A 411 -15.32 -17.45 3.83
C ALA A 411 -14.64 -18.83 3.98
N GLY A 412 -13.49 -18.88 4.67
CA GLY A 412 -12.81 -20.13 4.99
C GLY A 412 -13.63 -21.04 5.91
N GLY A 413 -14.60 -20.48 6.63
CA GLY A 413 -15.49 -21.24 7.50
C GLY A 413 -16.30 -22.33 6.79
N LEU A 414 -16.70 -22.07 5.54
CA LEU A 414 -17.42 -23.05 4.72
C LEU A 414 -16.52 -24.12 4.12
N ALA A 415 -15.26 -23.80 3.81
CA ALA A 415 -14.29 -24.83 3.43
C ALA A 415 -14.00 -25.83 4.57
N SER A 416 -14.51 -25.54 5.77
CA SER A 416 -14.27 -26.27 7.01
C SER A 416 -15.54 -26.88 7.61
N THR A 417 -16.68 -26.77 6.91
CA THR A 417 -18.00 -27.26 7.36
C THR A 417 -18.37 -28.61 6.75
N ASP A 418 -19.50 -29.16 7.21
CA ASP A 418 -20.23 -30.32 6.66
C ASP A 418 -21.59 -29.88 6.09
N LEU A 419 -22.38 -30.80 5.52
CA LEU A 419 -23.71 -30.45 4.99
C LEU A 419 -24.65 -29.86 6.04
N ALA A 420 -24.61 -30.36 7.28
CA ALA A 420 -25.44 -29.84 8.36
C ALA A 420 -25.06 -28.39 8.70
N GLY A 421 -23.77 -28.08 8.78
CA GLY A 421 -23.26 -26.73 8.98
C GLY A 421 -23.60 -25.79 7.83
N LEU A 422 -23.47 -26.25 6.58
CA LEU A 422 -23.91 -25.50 5.40
C LEU A 422 -25.42 -25.20 5.43
N ALA A 423 -26.25 -26.17 5.82
CA ALA A 423 -27.70 -25.99 5.96
C ALA A 423 -28.05 -24.97 7.06
N ARG A 424 -27.40 -25.07 8.24
CA ARG A 424 -27.55 -24.09 9.33
C ARG A 424 -27.13 -22.69 8.90
N PHE A 425 -26.04 -22.58 8.15
CA PHE A 425 -25.60 -21.30 7.59
C PHE A 425 -26.68 -20.69 6.68
N ARG A 426 -27.22 -21.49 5.75
CA ARG A 426 -28.27 -21.05 4.80
C ARG A 426 -29.58 -20.71 5.47
N ALA A 427 -29.92 -21.34 6.60
CA ALA A 427 -31.12 -21.01 7.36
C ALA A 427 -31.11 -19.57 7.90
N VAL A 428 -29.93 -18.99 8.12
CA VAL A 428 -29.75 -17.62 8.61
C VAL A 428 -29.35 -16.65 7.49
N ASN A 429 -28.86 -17.17 6.36
CA ASN A 429 -28.40 -16.41 5.20
C ASN A 429 -29.06 -16.96 3.92
N ASP A 430 -30.18 -16.37 3.55
CA ASP A 430 -31.04 -16.81 2.44
C ASP A 430 -30.42 -16.64 1.05
N ARG A 431 -29.50 -15.67 0.88
CA ARG A 431 -28.82 -15.38 -0.39
C ARG A 431 -27.42 -15.98 -0.45
N VAL A 432 -27.15 -16.69 -1.54
CA VAL A 432 -25.78 -17.10 -1.91
C VAL A 432 -25.13 -15.96 -2.68
N ARG A 433 -24.13 -15.32 -2.08
CA ARG A 433 -23.41 -14.20 -2.68
C ARG A 433 -22.10 -14.69 -3.33
N HIS A 434 -21.43 -13.83 -4.09
CA HIS A 434 -20.21 -14.15 -4.86
C HIS A 434 -19.07 -14.78 -4.07
N GLU A 435 -19.03 -14.57 -2.77
CA GLU A 435 -17.95 -14.94 -1.89
C GLU A 435 -17.78 -16.43 -1.65
N PHE A 436 -18.84 -17.21 -1.82
CA PHE A 436 -18.76 -18.67 -1.84
C PHE A 436 -17.86 -19.20 -2.97
N PHE A 437 -17.68 -18.35 -3.99
CA PHE A 437 -17.02 -18.65 -5.24
C PHE A 437 -15.76 -17.79 -5.47
N ALA A 438 -15.48 -16.84 -4.57
CA ALA A 438 -14.25 -16.04 -4.58
C ALA A 438 -13.07 -16.82 -3.97
N GLY A 439 -11.83 -16.51 -4.36
CA GLY A 439 -10.62 -16.96 -3.66
C GLY A 439 -10.29 -18.46 -3.71
N GLY A 440 -10.73 -19.20 -4.73
CA GLY A 440 -10.37 -20.62 -4.92
C GLY A 440 -11.47 -21.65 -4.64
N VAL A 441 -12.75 -21.23 -4.64
CA VAL A 441 -13.93 -22.10 -4.52
C VAL A 441 -14.01 -22.82 -3.16
N TYR A 442 -14.26 -22.06 -2.08
CA TYR A 442 -14.35 -22.60 -0.71
C TYR A 442 -15.33 -23.80 -0.57
N LEU A 443 -16.37 -23.85 -1.40
CA LEU A 443 -17.32 -24.97 -1.43
C LEU A 443 -16.72 -26.32 -1.88
N ALA A 444 -15.54 -26.34 -2.49
CA ALA A 444 -14.84 -27.59 -2.80
C ALA A 444 -14.59 -28.45 -1.55
N GLY A 445 -14.45 -27.83 -0.37
CA GLY A 445 -14.33 -28.55 0.90
C GLY A 445 -15.58 -29.35 1.29
N VAL A 446 -16.78 -28.94 0.83
CA VAL A 446 -18.02 -29.69 1.05
C VAL A 446 -18.07 -30.94 0.18
N LEU A 447 -17.60 -30.87 -1.06
CA LEU A 447 -17.40 -32.06 -1.91
C LEU A 447 -16.39 -33.00 -1.25
N ASP A 448 -15.42 -32.45 -0.53
CA ASP A 448 -14.45 -33.26 0.19
C ASP A 448 -15.10 -34.14 1.29
N GLN A 449 -16.02 -33.53 2.04
CA GLN A 449 -16.64 -34.19 3.20
C GLN A 449 -17.88 -35.01 2.82
N ALA A 450 -18.83 -34.39 2.13
CA ALA A 450 -20.17 -34.93 1.87
C ALA A 450 -20.31 -35.63 0.52
N ARG A 451 -19.37 -35.42 -0.42
CA ARG A 451 -19.35 -36.09 -1.73
C ARG A 451 -20.71 -35.92 -2.43
N GLY A 452 -21.24 -36.98 -3.04
CA GLY A 452 -22.49 -36.99 -3.82
C GLY A 452 -23.72 -36.49 -3.05
N GLU A 453 -23.75 -36.61 -1.72
CA GLU A 453 -24.86 -36.08 -0.90
C GLU A 453 -25.00 -34.56 -1.02
N ALA A 454 -23.93 -33.85 -1.40
CA ALA A 454 -23.93 -32.40 -1.51
C ALA A 454 -24.62 -31.85 -2.77
N VAL A 455 -24.97 -32.69 -3.75
CA VAL A 455 -25.45 -32.24 -5.07
C VAL A 455 -26.66 -31.33 -4.97
N GLU A 456 -27.67 -31.70 -4.16
CA GLU A 456 -28.89 -30.89 -4.02
C GLU A 456 -28.60 -29.54 -3.36
N ALA A 457 -27.77 -29.56 -2.31
CA ALA A 457 -27.39 -28.36 -1.61
C ALA A 457 -26.66 -27.39 -2.56
N ILE A 458 -25.70 -27.85 -3.34
CA ILE A 458 -24.88 -27.03 -4.25
C ILE A 458 -25.65 -26.60 -5.49
N ALA A 459 -26.52 -27.46 -6.05
CA ALA A 459 -27.38 -27.07 -7.16
C ALA A 459 -28.33 -25.93 -6.78
N ALA A 460 -28.76 -25.88 -5.52
CA ALA A 460 -29.59 -24.81 -4.98
C ALA A 460 -28.79 -23.55 -4.56
N MET A 461 -27.48 -23.46 -4.85
CA MET A 461 -26.59 -22.36 -4.43
C MET A 461 -26.15 -21.44 -5.58
N LYS A 462 -27.07 -21.07 -6.47
CA LYS A 462 -26.82 -20.10 -7.55
C LYS A 462 -26.39 -18.73 -6.99
N VAL A 463 -25.40 -18.10 -7.63
CA VAL A 463 -24.93 -16.74 -7.31
C VAL A 463 -26.06 -15.72 -7.47
N SER A 464 -26.28 -14.92 -6.43
CA SER A 464 -27.30 -13.86 -6.39
C SER A 464 -26.76 -12.47 -6.75
N TYR A 465 -27.68 -11.53 -7.01
CA TYR A 465 -27.40 -10.11 -7.24
C TYR A 465 -26.33 -9.51 -6.28
N PRO A 466 -25.38 -8.68 -6.78
CA PRO A 466 -25.28 -8.13 -8.15
C PRO A 466 -24.42 -8.97 -9.10
N PHE A 467 -24.05 -10.19 -8.73
CA PHE A 467 -23.10 -11.02 -9.51
C PHE A 467 -23.75 -12.22 -10.19
N GLU A 468 -25.07 -12.19 -10.33
CA GLU A 468 -25.86 -13.25 -10.94
C GLU A 468 -25.51 -13.50 -12.41
N ASP A 469 -24.85 -12.56 -13.08
CA ASP A 469 -24.35 -12.63 -14.46
C ASP A 469 -22.82 -12.66 -14.56
N SER A 470 -22.11 -12.80 -13.44
CA SER A 470 -20.64 -12.87 -13.44
C SER A 470 -20.17 -14.25 -13.91
N GLU A 471 -19.44 -14.30 -15.03
CA GLU A 471 -18.80 -15.50 -15.54
C GLU A 471 -17.84 -16.13 -14.53
N VAL A 472 -17.09 -15.31 -13.78
CA VAL A 472 -16.10 -15.79 -12.82
C VAL A 472 -16.77 -16.61 -11.71
N TYR A 473 -17.82 -16.06 -11.08
CA TYR A 473 -18.46 -16.70 -9.94
C TYR A 473 -19.40 -17.84 -10.36
N ASN A 474 -20.16 -17.65 -11.44
CA ASN A 474 -21.02 -18.72 -11.97
C ASN A 474 -20.19 -19.84 -12.59
N GLY A 475 -19.04 -19.54 -13.19
CA GLY A 475 -18.07 -20.53 -13.67
C GLY A 475 -17.55 -21.39 -12.52
N CYS A 476 -17.12 -20.81 -11.40
CA CYS A 476 -16.74 -21.57 -10.20
C CYS A 476 -17.87 -22.49 -9.69
N TRP A 477 -19.11 -21.99 -9.66
CA TRP A 477 -20.28 -22.76 -9.23
C TRP A 477 -20.56 -23.95 -10.16
N LEU A 478 -20.66 -23.70 -11.46
CA LEU A 478 -20.93 -24.75 -12.45
C LEU A 478 -19.76 -25.73 -12.59
N PHE A 479 -18.52 -25.27 -12.36
CA PHE A 479 -17.35 -26.15 -12.30
C PHE A 479 -17.52 -27.20 -11.21
N LEU A 480 -17.99 -26.85 -10.01
CA LEU A 480 -18.27 -27.85 -8.96
C LEU A 480 -19.37 -28.83 -9.39
N LEU A 481 -20.46 -28.31 -9.96
CA LEU A 481 -21.58 -29.14 -10.41
C LEU A 481 -21.16 -30.15 -11.48
N ALA A 482 -20.26 -29.77 -12.39
CA ALA A 482 -19.79 -30.64 -13.47
C ALA A 482 -19.06 -31.91 -13.00
N HIS A 483 -18.61 -31.93 -11.74
CA HIS A 483 -17.89 -33.06 -11.16
C HIS A 483 -18.79 -34.06 -10.41
N PHE A 484 -20.09 -33.80 -10.28
CA PHE A 484 -21.01 -34.77 -9.68
C PHE A 484 -21.40 -35.87 -10.66
N ASP A 485 -21.36 -37.12 -10.21
CA ASP A 485 -21.96 -38.25 -10.92
C ASP A 485 -23.47 -38.35 -10.62
N ASP A 486 -24.19 -37.26 -10.88
CA ASP A 486 -25.62 -37.15 -10.58
C ASP A 486 -26.32 -36.21 -11.58
N ASP A 487 -27.43 -36.66 -12.13
CA ASP A 487 -28.19 -35.90 -13.14
C ASP A 487 -28.82 -34.63 -12.59
N ARG A 488 -29.04 -34.52 -11.28
CA ARG A 488 -29.52 -33.29 -10.62
C ARG A 488 -28.55 -32.12 -10.79
N ALA A 489 -27.28 -32.38 -11.16
CA ALA A 489 -26.28 -31.34 -11.41
C ALA A 489 -26.38 -30.69 -12.81
N LEU A 490 -27.06 -31.33 -13.78
CA LEU A 490 -27.12 -30.88 -15.17
C LEU A 490 -28.12 -29.74 -15.45
N PRO A 491 -29.34 -29.70 -14.86
CA PRO A 491 -30.32 -28.65 -15.11
C PRO A 491 -29.82 -27.21 -14.86
N PRO A 492 -29.03 -26.92 -13.81
CA PRO A 492 -28.44 -25.59 -13.64
C PRO A 492 -27.61 -25.11 -14.83
N MET A 493 -26.81 -26.00 -15.44
CA MET A 493 -25.96 -25.65 -16.58
C MET A 493 -26.76 -25.38 -17.85
N VAL A 494 -27.78 -26.21 -18.11
CA VAL A 494 -28.76 -26.00 -19.20
C VAL A 494 -29.49 -24.67 -19.01
N GLY A 495 -29.93 -24.38 -17.78
CA GLY A 495 -30.61 -23.14 -17.45
C GLY A 495 -29.76 -21.90 -17.70
N GLU A 496 -28.47 -21.94 -17.34
CA GLU A 496 -27.53 -20.85 -17.62
C GLU A 496 -27.31 -20.67 -19.13
N HIS A 497 -27.15 -21.76 -19.88
CA HIS A 497 -27.02 -21.68 -21.33
C HIS A 497 -28.28 -21.09 -22.00
N ALA A 498 -29.47 -21.46 -21.55
CA ALA A 498 -30.74 -20.94 -22.06
C ALA A 498 -30.88 -19.41 -21.86
N LEU A 499 -30.16 -18.83 -20.89
CA LEU A 499 -30.06 -17.38 -20.68
C LEU A 499 -29.02 -16.70 -21.60
N GLY A 500 -28.45 -17.42 -22.58
CA GLY A 500 -27.44 -16.92 -23.50
C GLY A 500 -26.02 -16.87 -22.90
N ARG A 501 -25.78 -17.58 -21.79
CA ARG A 501 -24.50 -17.51 -21.06
C ARG A 501 -23.58 -18.64 -21.48
N ARG A 502 -22.39 -18.28 -21.97
CA ARG A 502 -21.40 -19.21 -22.53
C ARG A 502 -20.97 -20.30 -21.54
N TRP A 503 -20.73 -19.93 -20.28
CA TRP A 503 -20.26 -20.84 -19.24
C TRP A 503 -21.21 -22.01 -18.95
N GLY A 504 -22.51 -21.88 -19.25
CA GLY A 504 -23.46 -22.99 -19.13
C GLY A 504 -23.14 -24.14 -20.10
N LEU A 505 -22.83 -23.81 -21.35
CA LEU A 505 -22.45 -24.81 -22.37
C LEU A 505 -21.08 -25.41 -22.07
N GLU A 506 -20.12 -24.59 -21.66
CA GLU A 506 -18.77 -25.03 -21.30
C GLU A 506 -18.79 -25.96 -20.07
N ALA A 507 -19.67 -25.70 -19.09
CA ALA A 507 -19.86 -26.57 -17.93
C ALA A 507 -20.45 -27.94 -18.32
N LEU A 508 -21.41 -27.98 -19.26
CA LEU A 508 -21.91 -29.24 -19.81
C LEU A 508 -20.82 -30.01 -20.54
N ALA A 509 -19.95 -29.32 -21.28
CA ALA A 509 -18.80 -29.94 -21.95
C ALA A 509 -17.80 -30.51 -20.94
N LEU A 510 -17.54 -29.82 -19.81
CA LEU A 510 -16.74 -30.34 -18.71
C LEU A 510 -17.41 -31.56 -18.06
N ALA A 511 -18.71 -31.50 -17.76
CA ALA A 511 -19.45 -32.63 -17.20
C ALA A 511 -19.37 -33.85 -18.11
N ARG A 512 -19.50 -33.65 -19.42
CA ARG A 512 -19.33 -34.71 -20.44
C ARG A 512 -17.90 -35.24 -20.48
N GLN A 513 -16.89 -34.38 -20.40
CA GLN A 513 -15.48 -34.81 -20.36
C GLN A 513 -15.22 -35.75 -19.17
N VAL A 514 -15.87 -35.50 -18.05
CA VAL A 514 -15.67 -36.24 -16.80
C VAL A 514 -16.54 -37.51 -16.72
N ARG A 515 -17.82 -37.42 -17.10
CA ARG A 515 -18.83 -38.49 -16.97
C ARG A 515 -19.01 -39.31 -18.25
N GLY A 516 -18.42 -38.90 -19.36
CA GLY A 516 -18.53 -39.56 -20.66
C GLY A 516 -19.93 -39.48 -21.28
N GLU A 517 -20.35 -40.56 -21.95
CA GLU A 517 -21.58 -40.61 -22.74
C GLU A 517 -22.88 -40.51 -21.92
N ALA A 518 -22.82 -40.68 -20.59
CA ALA A 518 -23.99 -40.52 -19.72
C ALA A 518 -24.63 -39.13 -19.86
N VAL A 519 -23.82 -38.09 -20.07
CA VAL A 519 -24.31 -36.73 -20.30
C VAL A 519 -25.01 -36.61 -21.66
N ASP A 520 -24.50 -37.28 -22.69
CA ASP A 520 -25.13 -37.30 -24.02
C ASP A 520 -26.52 -37.97 -23.95
N VAL A 521 -26.64 -39.08 -23.21
CA VAL A 521 -27.92 -39.78 -22.99
C VAL A 521 -28.92 -38.89 -22.28
N TRP A 522 -28.51 -38.22 -21.21
CA TRP A 522 -29.38 -37.31 -20.47
C TRP A 522 -29.82 -36.11 -21.32
N LEU A 523 -28.89 -35.51 -22.07
CA LEU A 523 -29.18 -34.39 -22.97
C LEU A 523 -30.15 -34.80 -24.08
N ALA A 524 -29.97 -35.97 -24.69
CA ALA A 524 -30.89 -36.46 -25.73
C ALA A 524 -32.34 -36.58 -25.23
N ALA A 525 -32.53 -36.90 -23.94
CA ALA A 525 -33.85 -37.01 -23.34
C ALA A 525 -34.45 -35.65 -22.89
N ASN A 526 -33.62 -34.68 -22.48
CA ASN A 526 -34.08 -33.47 -21.78
C ASN A 526 -33.80 -32.15 -22.54
N ALA A 527 -32.74 -32.10 -23.35
CA ALA A 527 -32.29 -30.93 -24.12
C ALA A 527 -31.55 -31.38 -25.41
N PRO A 528 -32.24 -32.04 -26.36
CA PRO A 528 -31.62 -32.74 -27.49
C PRO A 528 -30.88 -31.81 -28.47
N ASP A 529 -31.28 -30.55 -28.53
CA ASP A 529 -30.63 -29.49 -29.32
C ASP A 529 -29.21 -29.16 -28.83
N LEU A 530 -28.88 -29.47 -27.58
CA LEU A 530 -27.57 -29.19 -27.00
C LEU A 530 -26.54 -30.29 -27.23
N VAL A 531 -26.93 -31.49 -27.67
CA VAL A 531 -26.01 -32.65 -27.75
C VAL A 531 -24.79 -32.35 -28.63
N GLU A 532 -25.01 -31.84 -29.85
CA GLU A 532 -23.91 -31.55 -30.77
C GLU A 532 -23.10 -30.30 -30.37
N ALA A 533 -23.78 -29.31 -29.79
CA ALA A 533 -23.14 -28.10 -29.27
C ALA A 533 -22.19 -28.43 -28.12
N VAL A 534 -22.60 -29.29 -27.19
CA VAL A 534 -21.78 -29.74 -26.04
C VAL A 534 -20.57 -30.55 -26.51
N ARG A 535 -20.74 -31.42 -27.53
CA ARG A 535 -19.63 -32.19 -28.11
C ARG A 535 -18.55 -31.33 -28.75
N SER A 536 -18.95 -30.19 -29.31
CA SER A 536 -18.06 -29.25 -30.00
C SER A 536 -17.52 -28.15 -29.09
N ALA A 537 -18.09 -27.96 -27.89
CA ALA A 537 -17.69 -26.91 -26.97
C ALA A 537 -16.37 -27.24 -26.25
N ALA A 538 -15.59 -26.20 -25.96
CA ALA A 538 -14.47 -26.32 -25.04
C ALA A 538 -14.99 -26.55 -23.61
N PRO A 539 -14.36 -27.44 -22.82
CA PRO A 539 -14.75 -27.65 -21.43
C PRO A 539 -14.43 -26.42 -20.59
N LEU A 540 -15.30 -26.13 -19.61
CA LEU A 540 -15.09 -25.03 -18.67
C LEU A 540 -13.77 -25.21 -17.91
N THR A 541 -12.96 -24.16 -17.89
CA THR A 541 -11.72 -24.10 -17.10
C THR A 541 -11.77 -22.91 -16.15
N LEU A 542 -11.31 -23.09 -14.92
CA LEU A 542 -11.04 -21.97 -14.04
C LEU A 542 -9.64 -21.40 -14.37
N GLY A 543 -9.54 -20.08 -14.54
CA GLY A 543 -8.27 -19.44 -14.79
C GLY A 543 -7.29 -19.69 -13.64
N GLN A 544 -6.09 -20.18 -13.95
CA GLN A 544 -4.99 -20.20 -12.98
C GLN A 544 -4.34 -18.81 -12.99
N SER A 545 -4.37 -18.11 -11.87
CA SER A 545 -3.50 -16.95 -11.69
C SER A 545 -2.06 -17.47 -11.62
N ALA A 546 -1.20 -17.03 -12.54
CA ALA A 546 0.23 -17.26 -12.38
C ALA A 546 0.68 -16.65 -11.05
N GLU A 547 1.53 -17.36 -10.29
CA GLU A 547 2.16 -16.74 -9.13
C GLU A 547 2.93 -15.51 -9.60
N PRO A 548 2.74 -14.35 -8.93
CA PRO A 548 3.50 -13.17 -9.28
C PRO A 548 5.00 -13.47 -9.07
N VAL A 549 5.81 -13.20 -10.09
CA VAL A 549 7.27 -13.20 -9.93
C VAL A 549 7.61 -12.04 -9.00
N LEU A 550 8.17 -12.37 -7.83
CA LEU A 550 8.62 -11.37 -6.88
C LEU A 550 10.00 -10.87 -7.31
N ASP A 551 10.10 -9.59 -7.66
CA ASP A 551 11.38 -8.89 -7.65
C ASP A 551 11.58 -8.28 -6.26
N GLY A 552 12.22 -9.05 -5.38
CA GLY A 552 12.47 -8.69 -3.98
C GLY A 552 13.66 -7.75 -3.79
N THR A 553 13.92 -6.83 -4.73
CA THR A 553 15.05 -5.89 -4.62
C THR A 553 14.91 -5.06 -3.33
N PRO A 554 15.83 -5.21 -2.36
CA PRO A 554 15.74 -4.51 -1.10
C PRO A 554 15.91 -3.00 -1.27
N SER A 555 15.11 -2.21 -0.55
CA SER A 555 15.24 -0.76 -0.56
C SER A 555 16.39 -0.31 0.35
N ALA A 556 17.19 0.66 -0.10
CA ALA A 556 18.19 1.30 0.76
C ALA A 556 17.51 2.19 1.81
N TYR A 557 18.11 2.30 3.00
CA TYR A 557 17.65 3.27 3.97
C TYR A 557 17.88 4.68 3.42
N LEU A 558 16.83 5.51 3.47
CA LEU A 558 16.96 6.94 3.27
C LEU A 558 16.61 7.63 4.59
N PRO A 559 17.56 8.38 5.20
CA PRO A 559 17.26 9.13 6.39
C PRO A 559 16.18 10.18 6.07
N PRO A 560 15.35 10.55 7.05
CA PRO A 560 14.34 11.56 6.83
C PRO A 560 14.98 12.88 6.40
N PRO A 561 14.31 13.67 5.55
CA PRO A 561 14.77 15.02 5.29
C PRO A 561 14.83 15.78 6.61
N VAL A 562 15.77 16.71 6.69
CA VAL A 562 16.02 17.48 7.91
C VAL A 562 16.24 18.93 7.54
N VAL A 563 15.63 19.84 8.31
CA VAL A 563 15.91 21.27 8.23
C VAL A 563 16.85 21.66 9.36
N ARG A 564 17.93 22.36 8.99
CA ARG A 564 18.83 23.03 9.93
C ARG A 564 18.77 24.52 9.64
N ALA A 565 18.65 25.33 10.69
CA ALA A 565 18.67 26.77 10.54
C ALA A 565 20.05 27.22 10.01
N GLU A 566 20.02 28.04 8.97
CA GLU A 566 21.20 28.80 8.56
C GLU A 566 21.38 29.97 9.54
N VAL A 567 22.42 29.86 10.38
CA VAL A 567 22.75 30.90 11.35
C VAL A 567 23.81 31.81 10.73
N VAL A 568 23.38 32.98 10.24
CA VAL A 568 24.29 34.02 9.76
C VAL A 568 24.60 34.96 10.94
N PRO A 569 25.87 35.07 11.37
CA PRO A 569 26.24 36.01 12.41
C PRO A 569 25.95 37.45 11.97
N THR A 570 25.40 38.27 12.87
CA THR A 570 25.21 39.70 12.60
C THR A 570 26.47 40.49 12.91
N ARG A 571 26.78 41.51 12.10
CA ARG A 571 27.92 42.42 12.33
C ARG A 571 27.72 43.27 13.58
N ILE A 572 26.46 43.48 13.98
CA ILE A 572 26.10 44.08 15.26
C ILE A 572 25.86 42.97 16.28
N ALA A 573 26.67 42.96 17.34
CA ALA A 573 26.49 42.04 18.45
C ALA A 573 25.31 42.49 19.32
N VAL A 574 24.22 41.72 19.26
CA VAL A 574 23.06 41.88 20.15
C VAL A 574 22.88 40.57 20.91
N PRO A 575 23.04 40.56 22.26
CA PRO A 575 22.85 39.33 23.03
C PRO A 575 21.44 38.78 22.84
N ASP A 576 21.33 37.46 22.69
CA ASP A 576 20.05 36.79 22.69
C ASP A 576 19.38 36.95 24.06
N GLY A 577 18.05 37.12 24.06
CA GLY A 577 17.27 37.30 25.28
C GLY A 577 15.89 36.67 25.19
N VAL A 578 15.28 36.45 26.37
CA VAL A 578 13.91 35.96 26.47
C VAL A 578 13.10 36.93 27.34
N ASP A 579 11.95 37.36 26.82
CA ASP A 579 10.98 38.21 27.51
C ASP A 579 9.63 37.49 27.47
N TRP A 580 9.20 36.87 28.58
CA TRP A 580 7.91 36.17 28.66
C TRP A 580 6.81 37.15 29.11
N ARG A 581 5.98 37.62 28.17
CA ARG A 581 4.82 38.49 28.47
C ARG A 581 3.49 37.76 28.43
N GLU A 582 3.42 36.67 27.67
CA GLU A 582 2.31 35.74 27.68
C GLU A 582 2.57 34.64 28.74
N ALA A 583 1.52 34.15 29.41
CA ALA A 583 1.64 32.91 30.17
C ALA A 583 2.04 31.81 29.19
N ALA A 584 3.13 31.10 29.46
CA ALA A 584 3.46 29.89 28.71
C ALA A 584 2.47 28.81 29.14
N ASP A 585 1.25 28.85 28.60
CA ASP A 585 0.19 27.91 28.96
C ASP A 585 0.64 26.47 28.67
N GLY A 586 0.30 25.59 29.62
CA GLY A 586 0.75 24.21 29.73
C GLY A 586 0.32 23.35 28.55
N TYR A 587 1.20 23.24 27.57
CA TYR A 587 1.18 22.14 26.62
C TYR A 587 2.04 21.02 27.19
N GLU A 588 1.39 19.98 27.71
CA GLU A 588 2.07 18.71 27.99
C GLU A 588 2.54 18.11 26.66
N ALA A 589 3.86 18.05 26.48
CA ALA A 589 4.45 17.30 25.39
C ALA A 589 4.30 15.81 25.72
N GLN A 590 3.84 14.99 24.78
CA GLN A 590 3.95 13.54 24.95
C GLN A 590 5.44 13.19 25.07
N ALA A 591 5.81 12.52 26.16
CA ALA A 591 7.18 12.11 26.36
C ALA A 591 7.58 11.08 25.29
N PRO A 592 8.75 11.25 24.63
CA PRO A 592 9.28 10.20 23.78
C PRO A 592 9.47 8.94 24.63
N THR A 593 9.22 7.78 24.04
CA THR A 593 9.41 6.49 24.70
C THR A 593 10.58 5.76 24.09
N TRP A 594 11.20 4.88 24.86
CA TRP A 594 12.17 3.89 24.41
C TRP A 594 11.77 2.56 25.05
N ASP A 595 11.48 1.55 24.24
CA ASP A 595 11.02 0.25 24.70
C ASP A 595 9.75 0.33 25.58
N GLY A 596 8.84 1.24 25.19
CA GLY A 596 7.59 1.49 25.90
C GLY A 596 7.75 2.28 27.21
N VAL A 597 8.97 2.66 27.59
CA VAL A 597 9.26 3.45 28.79
C VAL A 597 9.51 4.91 28.40
N ALA A 598 8.85 5.86 29.08
CA ALA A 598 9.09 7.28 28.83
C ALA A 598 10.57 7.65 29.09
N LEU A 599 11.16 8.50 28.24
CA LEU A 599 12.58 8.88 28.30
C LEU A 599 13.02 9.40 29.67
N GLY A 600 12.13 10.11 30.38
CA GLY A 600 12.39 10.62 31.74
C GLY A 600 12.41 9.54 32.83
N ALA A 601 11.86 8.35 32.55
CA ALA A 601 11.83 7.21 33.49
C ALA A 601 12.94 6.18 33.22
N LEU A 602 13.69 6.32 32.12
CA LEU A 602 14.85 5.47 31.80
C LEU A 602 16.03 5.78 32.71
N ASP A 603 16.86 4.78 32.96
CA ASP A 603 18.18 4.97 33.54
C ASP A 603 19.15 5.63 32.53
N THR A 604 20.38 5.93 32.97
CA THR A 604 21.37 6.61 32.12
C THR A 604 21.73 5.77 30.89
N SER A 605 21.83 4.45 31.04
CA SER A 605 22.15 3.54 29.93
C SER A 605 21.05 3.51 28.87
N GLY A 606 19.78 3.47 29.29
CA GLY A 606 18.62 3.51 28.39
C GLY A 606 18.51 4.85 27.65
N GLN A 607 18.77 5.96 28.34
CA GLN A 607 18.84 7.28 27.71
C GLN A 607 19.96 7.39 26.67
N ASP A 608 21.15 6.86 26.99
CA ASP A 608 22.29 6.89 26.08
C ASP A 608 22.05 5.97 24.86
N ALA A 609 21.37 4.83 25.04
CA ALA A 609 20.95 3.94 23.95
C ALA A 609 19.93 4.61 23.02
N TRP A 610 18.93 5.29 23.58
CA TRP A 610 17.95 6.08 22.80
C TRP A 610 18.65 7.15 21.96
N MET A 611 19.59 7.90 22.53
CA MET A 611 20.33 8.93 21.79
C MET A 611 21.23 8.32 20.70
N ALA A 612 21.97 7.25 21.02
CA ALA A 612 22.83 6.56 20.06
C ALA A 612 22.02 5.99 18.87
N HIS A 613 20.80 5.51 19.13
CA HIS A 613 19.89 5.05 18.08
C HIS A 613 19.50 6.16 17.12
N ARG A 614 19.14 7.35 17.63
CA ARG A 614 18.80 8.50 16.77
C ARG A 614 19.97 8.95 15.90
N GLU A 615 21.17 9.00 16.47
CA GLU A 615 22.38 9.36 15.72
C GLU A 615 22.74 8.34 14.66
N ARG A 616 22.64 7.05 15.00
CA ARG A 616 22.85 5.96 14.06
C ARG A 616 21.89 6.12 12.87
N TRP A 617 20.61 6.34 13.10
CA TRP A 617 19.66 6.42 11.99
C TRP A 617 19.41 7.84 11.48
N ALA A 618 20.21 8.83 11.90
CA ALA A 618 20.03 10.24 11.56
C ALA A 618 18.56 10.71 11.72
N LEU A 619 17.89 10.28 12.80
CA LEU A 619 16.49 10.62 13.06
C LEU A 619 16.40 12.08 13.51
N PRO A 620 15.63 12.95 12.81
CA PRO A 620 15.53 14.35 13.18
C PRO A 620 14.91 14.54 14.56
N THR A 621 15.21 15.67 15.17
CA THR A 621 14.73 16.05 16.49
C THR A 621 13.29 16.58 16.43
N ALA A 622 12.45 16.03 17.29
CA ALA A 622 11.10 16.51 17.54
C ALA A 622 11.05 17.47 18.73
N ALA A 623 10.02 18.33 18.79
CA ALA A 623 9.81 19.20 19.94
C ALA A 623 9.66 18.43 21.27
N GLY A 624 9.06 17.23 21.24
CA GLY A 624 8.96 16.34 22.39
C GLY A 624 10.32 15.84 22.89
N ASP A 625 11.27 15.60 21.99
CA ASP A 625 12.64 15.21 22.35
C ASP A 625 13.28 16.31 23.20
N LEU A 626 13.19 17.56 22.74
CA LEU A 626 13.73 18.70 23.48
C LEU A 626 12.98 18.93 24.79
N ALA A 627 11.66 18.77 24.83
CA ALA A 627 10.89 18.98 26.06
C ALA A 627 11.34 18.04 27.20
N HIS A 628 11.72 16.80 26.87
CA HIS A 628 11.92 15.73 27.86
C HIS A 628 13.37 15.25 28.01
N ALA A 629 14.22 15.38 27.00
CA ALA A 629 15.56 14.81 27.02
C ALA A 629 16.45 15.40 28.14
N PRO A 630 17.41 14.62 28.67
CA PRO A 630 18.46 15.13 29.54
C PRO A 630 19.27 16.27 28.90
N GLU A 631 19.73 17.23 29.72
CA GLU A 631 20.49 18.40 29.22
C GLU A 631 21.75 18.03 28.42
N ARG A 632 22.40 16.92 28.79
CA ARG A 632 23.59 16.40 28.08
C ARG A 632 23.35 16.03 26.61
N PHE A 633 22.10 15.93 26.16
CA PHE A 633 21.76 15.61 24.78
C PHE A 633 21.38 16.82 23.93
N LEU A 634 21.26 18.03 24.50
CA LEU A 634 20.72 19.18 23.76
C LEU A 634 21.49 19.43 22.45
N ASP A 635 22.82 19.56 22.52
CA ASP A 635 23.63 19.89 21.34
C ASP A 635 23.58 18.79 20.28
N ARG A 636 23.51 17.52 20.71
CA ARG A 636 23.40 16.34 19.84
C ARG A 636 22.04 16.30 19.12
N LEU A 637 20.96 16.58 19.85
CA LEU A 637 19.62 16.71 19.28
C LEU A 637 19.54 17.89 18.30
N LEU A 638 20.11 19.05 18.64
CA LEU A 638 20.13 20.19 17.71
C LEU A 638 20.92 19.86 16.43
N ALA A 639 22.00 19.09 16.52
CA ALA A 639 22.78 18.65 15.36
C ALA A 639 22.00 17.70 14.43
N LEU A 640 21.06 16.91 14.96
CA LEU A 640 20.16 16.06 14.18
C LEU A 640 19.12 16.85 13.38
N GLY A 641 18.95 18.16 13.65
CA GLY A 641 18.04 19.07 12.95
C GLY A 641 16.56 18.73 13.11
N VAL A 642 15.70 19.39 12.34
CA VAL A 642 14.23 19.34 12.51
C VAL A 642 13.57 18.52 11.42
N ASP A 643 12.61 17.65 11.79
CA ASP A 643 11.77 16.93 10.83
C ASP A 643 10.83 17.92 10.11
N PRO A 644 10.91 18.11 8.77
CA PRO A 644 10.03 19.00 8.03
C PRO A 644 8.56 18.57 8.06
N GLN A 645 8.28 17.28 8.29
CA GLN A 645 6.94 16.73 8.35
C GLN A 645 6.39 16.59 9.78
N GLY A 646 7.23 16.86 10.79
CA GLY A 646 6.85 16.70 12.18
C GLY A 646 5.78 17.70 12.64
N HIS A 647 4.84 17.24 13.45
CA HIS A 647 3.87 18.10 14.13
C HIS A 647 4.46 18.72 15.40
N HIS A 648 5.44 19.62 15.24
CA HIS A 648 6.23 20.18 16.36
C HIS A 648 5.47 21.13 17.28
N ARG A 649 4.29 21.60 16.89
CA ARG A 649 3.47 22.48 17.73
C ARG A 649 3.21 21.90 19.13
N TRP A 650 3.11 20.57 19.23
CA TRP A 650 2.86 19.86 20.48
C TRP A 650 4.18 19.67 21.24
N GLY A 651 4.38 20.45 22.29
CA GLY A 651 5.57 20.37 23.16
C GLY A 651 6.66 21.40 22.88
N LEU A 652 6.58 22.15 21.78
CA LEU A 652 7.53 23.24 21.50
C LEU A 652 7.55 24.29 22.61
N GLY A 653 6.39 24.65 23.17
CA GLY A 653 6.33 25.57 24.32
C GLY A 653 7.15 25.08 25.51
N ALA A 654 7.03 23.81 25.88
CA ALA A 654 7.80 23.21 26.98
C ALA A 654 9.31 23.21 26.68
N ALA A 655 9.72 22.87 25.45
CA ALA A 655 11.11 22.95 25.02
C ALA A 655 11.67 24.38 25.10
N LEU A 656 10.90 25.38 24.62
CA LEU A 656 11.29 26.79 24.62
C LEU A 656 11.42 27.36 26.04
N VAL A 657 10.47 27.06 26.94
CA VAL A 657 10.55 27.48 28.34
C VAL A 657 11.75 26.85 29.04
N ARG A 658 12.01 25.57 28.78
CA ARG A 658 13.09 24.82 29.41
C ARG A 658 14.48 25.30 28.99
N TRP A 659 14.69 25.52 27.69
CA TRP A 659 16.02 25.75 27.14
C TRP A 659 16.32 27.21 26.81
N GLY A 660 15.31 28.09 26.81
CA GLY A 660 15.48 29.50 26.51
C GLY A 660 16.16 29.73 25.17
N THR A 661 17.16 30.61 25.13
CA THR A 661 17.85 31.00 23.89
C THR A 661 18.64 29.85 23.22
N ARG A 662 18.93 28.76 23.94
CA ARG A 662 19.72 27.63 23.41
C ARG A 662 19.02 26.87 22.27
N VAL A 663 17.70 26.98 22.16
CA VAL A 663 16.90 26.34 21.11
C VAL A 663 16.43 27.31 20.03
N VAL A 664 16.96 28.54 20.01
CA VAL A 664 16.67 29.52 18.95
C VAL A 664 16.98 28.98 17.55
N PRO A 665 18.09 28.24 17.30
CA PRO A 665 18.31 27.63 15.98
C PRO A 665 17.23 26.62 15.59
N PHE A 666 16.71 25.85 16.55
CA PHE A 666 15.61 24.91 16.30
C PHE A 666 14.31 25.66 15.95
N LEU A 667 13.98 26.70 16.72
CA LEU A 667 12.85 27.57 16.44
C LEU A 667 12.98 28.28 15.08
N ARG A 668 14.19 28.70 14.70
CA ARG A 668 14.46 29.29 13.40
C ARG A 668 14.16 28.30 12.27
N ALA A 669 14.63 27.06 12.39
CA ALA A 669 14.35 26.01 11.41
C ALA A 669 12.83 25.76 11.24
N LEU A 670 12.07 25.82 12.34
CA LEU A 670 10.60 25.72 12.30
C LEU A 670 9.94 26.91 11.59
N LEU A 671 10.41 28.14 11.82
CA LEU A 671 9.90 29.33 11.13
C LEU A 671 10.16 29.27 9.61
N ASP A 672 11.31 28.72 9.21
CA ASP A 672 11.64 28.52 7.79
C ASP A 672 10.73 27.46 7.14
N LEU A 673 10.28 26.45 7.91
CA LEU A 673 9.33 25.43 7.49
C LEU A 673 7.90 25.95 7.35
N ASP A 674 7.37 26.53 8.43
CA ASP A 674 6.00 27.07 8.48
C ASP A 674 5.93 28.27 9.41
N LEU A 675 6.28 29.43 8.86
CA LEU A 675 6.18 30.71 9.55
C LEU A 675 4.80 30.92 10.22
N SER A 676 3.71 30.48 9.59
CA SER A 676 2.36 30.76 10.08
C SER A 676 2.04 30.02 11.37
N SER A 677 2.47 28.77 11.48
CA SER A 677 2.26 27.95 12.67
C SER A 677 3.20 28.33 13.82
N TYR A 678 4.41 28.82 13.50
CA TYR A 678 5.47 28.96 14.49
C TYR A 678 5.79 30.40 14.93
N VAL A 679 5.32 31.43 14.21
CA VAL A 679 5.54 32.84 14.61
C VAL A 679 5.10 33.19 16.04
N PRO A 680 4.00 32.64 16.62
CA PRO A 680 3.63 32.97 18.00
C PRO A 680 4.69 32.52 19.01
N PHE A 681 5.41 31.42 18.73
CA PHE A 681 6.45 30.88 19.60
C PHE A 681 7.75 31.69 19.56
N ALA A 682 7.93 32.55 18.54
CA ALA A 682 9.07 33.45 18.43
C ALA A 682 8.95 34.73 19.24
N LEU A 683 7.73 35.13 19.62
CA LEU A 683 7.48 36.39 20.32
C LEU A 683 8.34 36.58 21.58
N PRO A 684 8.57 35.58 22.45
CA PRO A 684 9.39 35.77 23.63
C PRO A 684 10.88 35.94 23.33
N PHE A 685 11.36 35.50 22.17
CA PHE A 685 12.79 35.34 21.88
C PHE A 685 13.33 36.51 21.07
N GLY A 686 14.18 37.32 21.70
CA GLY A 686 14.97 38.33 21.01
C GLY A 686 16.26 37.72 20.52
N SER A 687 16.35 37.44 19.22
CA SER A 687 17.58 36.95 18.57
C SER A 687 17.63 37.41 17.12
N THR A 688 18.81 37.81 16.65
CA THR A 688 19.02 38.16 15.24
C THR A 688 18.88 36.95 14.32
N VAL A 689 19.06 35.73 14.85
CA VAL A 689 18.87 34.47 14.11
C VAL A 689 17.44 34.32 13.60
N LEU A 690 16.44 34.88 14.29
CA LEU A 690 15.03 34.79 13.88
C LEU A 690 14.63 35.82 12.81
N PHE A 691 15.51 36.78 12.49
CA PHE A 691 15.15 37.97 11.72
C PHE A 691 14.61 37.67 10.32
N ALA A 692 15.32 36.88 9.51
CA ALA A 692 15.03 36.75 8.08
C ALA A 692 13.58 36.27 7.78
N PRO A 693 13.06 35.16 8.34
CA PRO A 693 11.69 34.72 8.08
C PRO A 693 10.66 35.73 8.59
N LEU A 694 10.94 36.41 9.70
CA LEU A 694 10.06 37.43 10.28
C LEU A 694 10.02 38.71 9.44
N ALA A 695 11.15 39.14 8.88
CA ALA A 695 11.22 40.27 7.96
C ALA A 695 10.43 39.99 6.67
N LEU A 696 10.62 38.79 6.09
CA LEU A 696 9.87 38.36 4.91
C LEU A 696 8.36 38.27 5.19
N GLY A 697 7.98 37.74 6.35
CA GLY A 697 6.60 37.70 6.83
C GLY A 697 5.97 39.07 7.04
N PHE A 698 6.74 40.02 7.58
CA PHE A 698 6.35 41.42 7.76
C PHE A 698 6.10 42.13 6.42
N ALA A 699 7.00 41.95 5.46
CA ALA A 699 6.84 42.48 4.10
C ALA A 699 5.62 41.87 3.38
N GLY A 700 5.32 40.60 3.64
CA GLY A 700 4.15 39.88 3.17
C GLY A 700 2.80 40.45 3.67
N LYS A 701 1.69 39.90 3.18
CA LYS A 701 0.33 40.27 3.63
C LYS A 701 -0.20 39.36 4.74
N ALA A 702 0.02 38.05 4.62
CA ALA A 702 -0.60 37.05 5.49
C ALA A 702 -0.06 37.08 6.94
N GLN A 703 1.27 37.18 7.09
CA GLN A 703 1.94 37.10 8.40
C GLN A 703 2.41 38.46 8.92
N ARG A 704 1.93 39.56 8.33
CA ARG A 704 2.40 40.92 8.66
C ARG A 704 2.21 41.27 10.13
N VAL A 705 1.01 41.03 10.65
CA VAL A 705 0.63 41.41 12.01
C VAL A 705 1.48 40.67 13.06
N PRO A 706 1.57 39.33 13.06
CA PRO A 706 2.38 38.63 14.06
C PRO A 706 3.89 38.91 13.90
N CYS A 707 4.42 39.05 12.68
CA CYS A 707 5.83 39.39 12.48
C CYS A 707 6.14 40.83 12.95
N ARG A 708 5.23 41.78 12.72
CA ARG A 708 5.34 43.14 13.25
C ARG A 708 5.39 43.14 14.78
N ALA A 709 4.59 42.30 15.44
CA ALA A 709 4.60 42.20 16.90
C ALA A 709 5.97 41.80 17.43
N TRP A 710 6.65 40.85 16.77
CA TRP A 710 8.04 40.50 17.10
C TRP A 710 9.00 41.67 16.87
N ILE A 711 8.94 42.33 15.70
CA ILE A 711 9.80 43.48 15.34
C ILE A 711 9.67 44.61 16.37
N THR A 712 8.46 44.92 16.82
CA THR A 712 8.23 45.97 17.82
C THR A 712 8.67 45.54 19.23
N ARG A 713 8.61 44.24 19.55
CA ARG A 713 9.04 43.71 20.85
C ARG A 713 10.56 43.64 20.97
N HIS A 714 11.25 43.32 19.88
CA HIS A 714 12.71 43.16 19.82
C HIS A 714 13.35 44.09 18.77
N PRO A 715 13.21 45.42 18.93
CA PRO A 715 13.55 46.38 17.87
C PRO A 715 15.06 46.38 17.52
N ARG A 716 15.93 46.20 18.52
CA ARG A 716 17.38 46.16 18.31
C ARG A 716 17.84 44.93 17.54
N HIS A 717 17.29 43.75 17.87
CA HIS A 717 17.54 42.52 17.10
C HIS A 717 17.01 42.65 15.67
N ALA A 718 15.83 43.26 15.50
CA ALA A 718 15.23 43.46 14.20
C ALA A 718 16.04 44.40 13.30
N TRP A 719 16.53 45.55 13.79
CA TRP A 719 17.37 46.41 12.95
C TRP A 719 18.78 45.86 12.76
N ALA A 720 19.37 45.19 13.75
CA ALA A 720 20.68 44.56 13.61
C ALA A 720 20.66 43.51 12.49
N GLY A 721 19.64 42.63 12.49
CA GLY A 721 19.43 41.68 11.39
C GLY A 721 19.12 42.36 10.05
N ALA A 722 18.37 43.46 10.07
CA ALA A 722 18.04 44.19 8.84
C ALA A 722 19.25 44.88 8.20
N LEU A 723 20.18 45.41 8.99
CA LEU A 723 21.41 46.01 8.48
C LEU A 723 22.26 45.01 7.69
N ASP A 724 22.34 43.77 8.16
CA ASP A 724 23.01 42.69 7.45
C ASP A 724 22.17 42.14 6.29
N GLY A 725 20.84 42.07 6.47
CA GLY A 725 19.90 41.64 5.44
C GLY A 725 19.84 42.53 4.21
N LEU A 726 20.32 43.78 4.28
CA LEU A 726 20.50 44.66 3.11
C LEU A 726 21.49 44.11 2.08
N GLU A 727 22.44 43.28 2.51
CA GLU A 727 23.41 42.59 1.63
C GLU A 727 22.92 41.20 1.19
N GLY A 728 21.73 40.79 1.65
CA GLY A 728 21.11 39.52 1.29
C GLY A 728 20.55 39.49 -0.13
N ASP A 729 19.81 38.43 -0.46
CA ASP A 729 19.09 38.37 -1.74
C ASP A 729 18.10 39.54 -1.87
N ARG A 730 17.66 39.83 -3.10
CA ARG A 730 16.78 40.97 -3.36
C ARG A 730 15.53 40.99 -2.47
N LYS A 731 14.92 39.84 -2.17
CA LYS A 731 13.70 39.79 -1.35
C LYS A 731 14.03 40.13 0.11
N LEU A 732 15.10 39.57 0.64
CA LEU A 732 15.54 39.84 2.01
C LEU A 732 16.03 41.29 2.16
N ALA A 733 16.73 41.84 1.17
CA ALA A 733 17.15 43.25 1.15
C ALA A 733 15.95 44.20 1.15
N ASP A 734 14.95 43.95 0.29
CA ASP A 734 13.71 44.74 0.24
C ASP A 734 12.93 44.67 1.55
N ALA A 735 12.80 43.48 2.14
CA ALA A 735 12.14 43.27 3.42
C ALA A 735 12.89 43.97 4.57
N SER A 736 14.21 43.87 4.58
CA SER A 736 15.09 44.54 5.56
C SER A 736 14.93 46.05 5.50
N GLY A 737 14.89 46.63 4.30
CA GLY A 737 14.62 48.05 4.15
C GLY A 737 13.23 48.47 4.63
N GLN A 738 12.21 47.63 4.48
CA GLN A 738 10.88 47.89 5.06
C GLN A 738 10.91 47.87 6.60
N VAL A 739 11.64 46.93 7.20
CA VAL A 739 11.80 46.85 8.67
C VAL A 739 12.52 48.09 9.20
N LEU A 740 13.64 48.49 8.59
CA LEU A 740 14.40 49.67 9.01
C LEU A 740 13.55 50.95 8.95
N ARG A 741 12.80 51.15 7.86
CA ARG A 741 11.88 52.30 7.72
C ARG A 741 10.76 52.27 8.75
N TYR A 742 10.17 51.10 9.00
CA TYR A 742 9.12 50.95 10.01
C TYR A 742 9.64 51.31 11.41
N LEU A 743 10.79 50.76 11.81
CA LEU A 743 11.41 51.03 13.11
C LEU A 743 11.82 52.51 13.25
N ALA A 744 12.38 53.10 12.19
CA ALA A 744 12.68 54.53 12.17
C ALA A 744 11.42 55.39 12.34
N GLY A 745 10.31 55.01 11.69
CA GLY A 745 9.02 55.70 11.79
C GLY A 745 8.35 55.62 13.16
N ILE A 746 8.75 54.67 14.02
CA ILE A 746 8.27 54.56 15.41
C ILE A 746 9.31 55.04 16.45
N GLY A 747 10.33 55.78 16.01
CA GLY A 747 11.25 56.48 16.92
C GLY A 747 12.63 55.84 17.12
N HIS A 748 13.00 54.81 16.36
CA HIS A 748 14.31 54.16 16.49
C HIS A 748 15.40 54.67 15.53
N ARG A 749 15.12 55.74 14.79
CA ARG A 749 16.00 56.24 13.71
C ARG A 749 17.44 56.49 14.15
N ASP A 750 17.64 57.21 15.24
CA ASP A 750 18.99 57.59 15.69
C ASP A 750 19.79 56.37 16.17
N ALA A 751 19.15 55.44 16.88
CA ALA A 751 19.77 54.20 17.34
C ALA A 751 20.18 53.30 16.16
N ILE A 752 19.35 53.22 15.12
CA ILE A 752 19.68 52.50 13.88
C ILE A 752 20.92 53.10 13.23
N LEU A 753 21.02 54.43 13.15
CA LEU A 753 22.17 55.10 12.52
C LEU A 753 23.47 54.95 13.33
N VAL A 754 23.37 54.87 14.66
CA VAL A 754 24.52 54.57 15.53
C VAL A 754 25.05 53.16 15.26
N ASP A 755 24.19 52.14 15.26
CA ASP A 755 24.60 50.77 14.96
C ASP A 755 25.08 50.65 13.50
N ALA A 756 24.42 51.29 12.53
CA ALA A 756 24.86 51.33 11.13
C ALA A 756 26.25 51.97 10.96
N ALA A 757 26.58 53.00 11.74
CA ALA A 757 27.90 53.62 11.72
C ALA A 757 28.98 52.67 12.26
N ALA A 758 28.65 51.86 13.27
CA ALA A 758 29.58 50.89 13.86
C ALA A 758 30.06 49.82 12.86
N ILE A 759 29.28 49.56 11.80
CA ILE A 759 29.62 48.60 10.73
C ILE A 759 29.88 49.28 9.38
N GLY A 760 30.00 50.62 9.34
CA GLY A 760 30.40 51.36 8.15
C GLY A 760 29.32 51.55 7.08
N VAL A 761 28.04 51.38 7.39
CA VAL A 761 26.92 51.49 6.42
C VAL A 761 25.97 52.66 6.68
N ALA A 762 26.36 53.61 7.55
CA ALA A 762 25.51 54.72 7.97
C ALA A 762 24.98 55.59 6.82
N ASP A 763 25.78 55.89 5.80
CA ASP A 763 25.36 56.74 4.69
C ASP A 763 24.34 56.04 3.78
N THR A 764 24.56 54.76 3.48
CA THR A 764 23.62 53.92 2.74
C THR A 764 22.29 53.80 3.47
N VAL A 765 22.33 53.56 4.79
CA VAL A 765 21.12 53.43 5.61
C VAL A 765 20.42 54.78 5.75
N ARG A 766 21.15 55.88 5.89
CA ARG A 766 20.56 57.23 5.92
C ARG A 766 19.82 57.53 4.62
N GLY A 767 20.43 57.26 3.47
CA GLY A 767 19.78 57.39 2.16
C GLY A 767 18.50 56.55 2.05
N LEU A 768 18.55 55.28 2.48
CA LEU A 768 17.41 54.38 2.50
C LEU A 768 16.23 54.90 3.36
N LEU A 769 16.56 55.51 4.52
CA LEU A 769 15.59 56.05 5.46
C LEU A 769 15.06 57.45 5.07
N ASP A 770 15.80 58.18 4.23
CA ASP A 770 15.41 59.48 3.67
C ASP A 770 14.58 59.33 2.40
N ASP A 771 14.71 58.20 1.70
CA ASP A 771 13.89 57.85 0.54
C ASP A 771 12.42 57.67 0.94
N ASP A 772 11.60 58.70 0.66
CA ASP A 772 10.16 58.65 0.83
C ASP A 772 9.52 57.81 -0.29
N TRP A 773 9.28 56.54 0.00
CA TRP A 773 8.62 55.61 -0.92
C TRP A 773 7.20 56.03 -1.31
N LEU A 774 6.56 56.97 -0.60
CA LEU A 774 5.27 57.55 -0.99
C LEU A 774 5.40 58.49 -2.21
N LEU A 775 6.62 58.89 -2.58
CA LEU A 775 6.93 59.65 -3.78
C LEU A 775 7.19 58.74 -5.00
N ALA A 776 7.24 57.42 -4.82
CA ALA A 776 7.41 56.48 -5.93
C ALA A 776 6.13 56.39 -6.80
N PRO A 777 6.24 56.34 -8.14
CA PRO A 777 5.08 56.23 -9.01
C PRO A 777 4.28 54.94 -8.70
N LYS A 778 2.99 55.10 -8.35
CA LYS A 778 2.02 54.03 -7.98
C LYS A 778 2.05 53.51 -6.53
N ALA A 779 2.75 54.17 -5.60
CA ALA A 779 2.68 53.81 -4.18
C ALA A 779 1.26 54.03 -3.60
N LYS A 780 0.64 52.99 -3.04
CA LYS A 780 -0.63 53.13 -2.30
C LYS A 780 -0.33 53.59 -0.87
N ARG A 781 -0.84 54.77 -0.51
CA ARG A 781 -0.81 55.27 0.88
C ARG A 781 -1.51 54.25 1.80
N PRO A 782 -0.93 53.91 2.97
CA PRO A 782 -1.63 53.12 3.97
C PRO A 782 -2.96 53.81 4.33
N LYS A 783 -4.04 53.03 4.49
CA LYS A 783 -5.27 53.53 5.10
C LYS A 783 -5.09 53.60 6.61
#